data_AF-A0A1I5H2N1-F1
#
_entry.id   AF-A0A1I5H2N1-F1
#
_cell.length_a   1.000
_cell.length_b   1.000
_cell.length_c   1.000
_cell.angle_alpha   90.00
_cell.angle_beta   90.00
_cell.angle_gamma   90.00
#
_symmetry.space_group_name_H-M   'P 1'
#
loop_
_entity.id
_entity.type
_entity.pdbx_description
1 polymer ?
#
loop_
_entity_poly.entity_id
_entity_poly.type
_entity_poly.pdbx_seq_one_letter_code
_entity_poly.pdbx_strand_id
1 'polypeptide(L)'
;MEETNKIPNEWNQFYLKDVSFVNLMTRRIFNILIVANPYDAFMLEDDGRIDEKLFDEYMELGLRYPPTFTQVSTTGEAEEVLKTTDIDLVICMPGNADNDAFAVARDVKQLAPHIPCVVLTPFSHGITKRIEHEDMSIFDYVFCWLGNTNLILSIIKLIEDRMNIEHDIKEAGVQMIMLVEDNIRFYSSVLPNLYNYILAQSKNFSTEALNPHAAAQRKRGRPKVVLATNYEEAMAWYEKYHDNVLGVISDTRFPMKTVPGRLSHVEEGDAEAGLKLLREIRKRDEYVPLILQSSEIVNKEKAEAEGFDFVDKNSKKMNVDLRHIIEEHMGFGDFIFRDPVTREEIMRVSSLKELQDNIFKIPNDSMLYHISRNHMSRWLCARAIFPVSAFLKTVTWHKLQDVDAHRQIIFDAIVQYRRMKNIGVVAVFDRLKFDRYAHFARIGEGSLGGKGRGLAFLDNIIKRHPELNQFEKAAVSIPKTVVLCTDFFDEFMDKNNLWTIALSDASDEEILQHFLRALLPDTLIADFFTFFDAVKSPIAVRSSSLLEDSHYQPFAGIYSTYMIPYLDDKYEMLRMLACAIKGVYASVYYKDSKAYMTATSNVIDQEKMAVILQEVVGHQYGDHYYPTFSGVLRSLNYYPIGDETAEEGIASLALGLGKYIVDGGQTLRVSPYHPHQVLQTSEMETALKETQTRFYALDMSHVGDDFKVDDGFNIKSLRVKEADKDGSLNGIASTYDPSDQIIRDGIYEGGRKVISFCGVLQQGIFPLPEILQMAQKYGSEEMRRPVEIEFACNLNSTPQGTTGDFYLLQIRPIVDSKQVLDEDLAVIPDEQCLLRSQNSLGHGISEDVVDVVYVKTDDDFTAANNLYIADEIEKINRKFLDTDKNYILIGPGRWGSSDYWLGIPVKWPHISAARVIVETGLKNYHVDPSQGTHFFQNLTSFGVGYFTINTYTGDGVFQKEILDAMPAVEETEYVRHVRFEHPVRIMMDGKKQHGVVLLPS
;
A
#
# COMPACT_ATOMS: atom_id res chain seq x y z
N MET A 1 42.52 25.77 0.50
CA MET A 1 41.79 26.07 -0.74
C MET A 1 40.94 24.85 -1.03
N GLU A 2 39.74 24.84 -0.44
CA GLU A 2 38.72 23.80 -0.66
C GLU A 2 37.93 24.20 -1.91
N GLU A 3 38.26 23.61 -3.06
CA GLU A 3 37.31 23.57 -4.16
C GLU A 3 36.27 22.51 -3.81
N THR A 4 35.12 22.99 -3.34
CA THR A 4 33.90 22.21 -3.24
C THR A 4 33.49 21.82 -4.65
N ASN A 5 33.72 20.56 -5.04
CA ASN A 5 33.20 19.97 -6.26
C ASN A 5 31.67 20.01 -6.21
N LYS A 6 31.09 21.03 -6.85
CA LYS A 6 29.65 21.15 -7.01
C LYS A 6 29.20 20.16 -8.08
N ILE A 7 28.62 19.05 -7.65
CA ILE A 7 27.81 18.18 -8.50
C ILE A 7 26.77 19.09 -9.21
N PRO A 8 26.69 19.09 -10.56
CA PRO A 8 25.69 19.87 -11.29
C PRO A 8 24.26 19.61 -10.77
N ASN A 9 23.45 20.66 -10.63
CA ASN A 9 22.07 20.56 -10.12
C ASN A 9 21.20 19.56 -10.91
N GLU A 10 21.49 19.36 -12.20
CA GLU A 10 20.84 18.39 -13.08
C GLU A 10 20.95 16.93 -12.59
N TRP A 11 21.95 16.61 -11.77
CA TRP A 11 22.14 15.28 -11.18
C TRP A 11 21.70 15.19 -9.72
N ASN A 12 21.35 16.31 -9.10
CA ASN A 12 20.79 16.37 -7.73
C ASN A 12 19.25 16.33 -7.72
N GLN A 13 18.59 16.77 -8.81
CA GLN A 13 17.13 16.78 -8.95
C GLN A 13 16.70 15.98 -10.19
N PHE A 14 16.55 14.66 -10.06
CA PHE A 14 15.99 13.83 -11.12
C PHE A 14 14.76 13.06 -10.61
N TYR A 15 13.75 12.96 -11.46
CA TYR A 15 12.52 12.21 -11.17
C TYR A 15 12.63 10.82 -11.75
N LEU A 16 12.61 9.80 -10.89
CA LEU A 16 12.48 8.42 -11.32
C LEU A 16 11.02 8.15 -11.69
N LYS A 17 10.77 7.77 -12.94
CA LYS A 17 9.46 7.30 -13.38
C LYS A 17 9.36 5.81 -13.09
N ASP A 18 8.28 5.38 -12.44
CA ASP A 18 8.06 3.95 -12.20
C ASP A 18 7.73 3.22 -13.52
N VAL A 19 8.23 2.00 -13.64
CA VAL A 19 8.04 1.11 -14.81
C VAL A 19 6.88 0.17 -14.54
N SER A 20 5.90 0.18 -15.43
CA SER A 20 4.79 -0.79 -15.40
C SER A 20 5.23 -2.10 -16.06
N PHE A 21 5.71 -3.05 -15.25
CA PHE A 21 6.05 -4.40 -15.71
C PHE A 21 4.83 -5.18 -16.24
N VAL A 22 3.62 -4.73 -15.92
CA VAL A 22 2.36 -5.30 -16.45
C VAL A 22 2.29 -5.16 -17.97
N ASN A 23 2.83 -4.06 -18.49
CA ASN A 23 2.76 -3.69 -19.90
C ASN A 23 3.87 -4.33 -20.75
N LEU A 24 4.69 -5.22 -20.18
CA LEU A 24 5.74 -5.94 -20.90
C LEU A 24 5.29 -7.35 -21.28
N MET A 25 5.79 -7.87 -22.40
CA MET A 25 5.39 -9.18 -22.97
C MET A 25 3.88 -9.30 -23.19
N THR A 26 3.27 -8.28 -23.79
CA THR A 26 1.81 -8.24 -24.02
C THR A 26 1.37 -9.19 -25.13
N ARG A 27 2.23 -9.45 -26.12
CA ARG A 27 1.98 -10.44 -27.18
C ARG A 27 2.54 -11.80 -26.77
N ARG A 28 1.72 -12.84 -26.86
CA ARG A 28 2.06 -14.20 -26.41
C ARG A 28 1.55 -15.23 -27.40
N ILE A 29 2.19 -16.39 -27.39
CA ILE A 29 1.78 -17.55 -28.18
C ILE A 29 0.89 -18.42 -27.28
N PHE A 30 -0.35 -18.66 -27.67
CA PHE A 30 -1.31 -19.48 -26.93
C PHE A 30 -1.64 -20.78 -27.65
N ASN A 31 -1.78 -20.76 -28.98
CA ASN A 31 -2.15 -21.93 -29.76
C ASN A 31 -1.07 -22.26 -30.79
N ILE A 32 -0.49 -23.45 -30.67
CA ILE A 32 0.59 -23.93 -31.52
C ILE A 32 0.07 -25.08 -32.37
N LEU A 33 0.16 -24.95 -33.68
CA LEU A 33 -0.17 -26.03 -34.61
C LEU A 33 1.09 -26.84 -34.92
N ILE A 34 1.12 -28.11 -34.49
CA ILE A 34 2.18 -29.05 -34.82
C ILE A 34 1.75 -29.84 -36.05
N VAL A 35 2.49 -29.65 -37.15
CA VAL A 35 2.34 -30.42 -38.38
C VAL A 35 3.37 -31.54 -38.37
N ALA A 36 2.95 -32.73 -37.95
CA ALA A 36 3.82 -33.89 -37.78
C ALA A 36 3.07 -35.19 -38.09
N ASN A 37 3.82 -36.26 -38.35
CA ASN A 37 3.22 -37.60 -38.34
C ASN A 37 2.91 -38.03 -36.89
N PRO A 38 2.00 -39.00 -36.67
CA PRO A 38 1.60 -39.41 -35.32
C PRO A 38 2.73 -39.90 -34.42
N TYR A 39 3.82 -40.43 -35.00
CA TYR A 39 4.97 -40.92 -34.22
C TYR A 39 5.85 -39.79 -33.72
N ASP A 40 6.18 -38.83 -34.58
CA ASP A 40 6.98 -37.65 -34.22
C ASP A 40 6.20 -36.75 -33.25
N ALA A 41 4.88 -36.68 -33.40
CA ALA A 41 3.97 -36.02 -32.46
C ALA A 41 3.99 -36.68 -31.06
N PHE A 42 3.88 -38.02 -30.99
CA PHE A 42 3.99 -38.77 -29.74
C PHE A 42 5.33 -38.57 -29.02
N MET A 43 6.44 -38.53 -29.78
CA MET A 43 7.78 -38.27 -29.23
C MET A 43 7.90 -36.89 -28.57
N LEU A 44 7.07 -35.92 -28.98
CA LEU A 44 7.04 -34.59 -28.37
C LEU A 44 6.16 -34.55 -27.11
N GLU A 45 4.91 -34.99 -27.20
CA GLU A 45 3.95 -34.86 -26.10
C GLU A 45 4.20 -35.86 -24.96
N ASP A 46 4.24 -37.16 -25.26
CA ASP A 46 4.22 -38.22 -24.23
C ASP A 46 5.62 -38.55 -23.68
N ASP A 47 6.65 -38.61 -24.53
CA ASP A 47 8.04 -38.88 -24.09
C ASP A 47 8.73 -37.61 -23.54
N GLY A 48 8.37 -36.44 -24.08
CA GLY A 48 8.97 -35.16 -23.74
C GLY A 48 8.31 -34.39 -22.58
N ARG A 49 7.05 -34.71 -22.23
CA ARG A 49 6.23 -33.98 -21.24
C ARG A 49 6.27 -32.46 -21.43
N ILE A 50 6.10 -32.02 -22.66
CA ILE A 50 6.27 -30.61 -23.04
C ILE A 50 5.23 -29.72 -22.37
N ASP A 51 3.99 -30.21 -22.21
CA ASP A 51 2.91 -29.48 -21.54
C ASP A 51 3.23 -29.18 -20.08
N GLU A 52 3.75 -30.17 -19.33
CA GLU A 52 4.15 -30.02 -17.92
C GLU A 52 5.26 -28.97 -17.78
N LYS A 53 6.28 -29.04 -18.64
CA LYS A 53 7.39 -28.07 -18.63
C LYS A 53 6.95 -26.67 -19.02
N LEU A 54 6.08 -26.52 -20.01
CA LEU A 54 5.56 -25.21 -20.39
C LEU A 54 4.66 -24.61 -19.30
N PHE A 55 3.85 -25.44 -18.65
CA PHE A 55 3.05 -25.01 -17.53
C PHE A 55 3.92 -24.46 -16.40
N ASP A 56 4.93 -25.21 -15.97
CA ASP A 56 5.85 -24.81 -14.91
C ASP A 56 6.56 -23.49 -15.24
N GLU A 57 7.12 -23.37 -16.45
CA GLU A 57 7.85 -22.18 -16.88
C GLU A 57 6.95 -20.92 -16.93
N TYR A 58 5.74 -21.05 -17.46
CA TYR A 58 4.79 -19.93 -17.55
C TYR A 58 4.23 -19.53 -16.18
N MET A 59 3.97 -20.51 -15.30
CA MET A 59 3.61 -20.26 -13.91
C MET A 59 4.72 -19.54 -13.17
N GLU A 60 5.98 -19.93 -13.36
CA GLU A 60 7.13 -19.25 -12.76
C GLU A 60 7.28 -17.80 -13.22
N LEU A 61 6.90 -17.47 -14.45
CA LEU A 61 6.87 -16.10 -15.00
C LEU A 61 5.60 -15.31 -14.60
N GLY A 62 4.69 -15.89 -13.81
CA GLY A 62 3.41 -15.28 -13.46
C GLY A 62 2.52 -14.99 -14.67
N LEU A 63 2.65 -15.81 -15.72
CA LEU A 63 1.87 -15.72 -16.93
C LEU A 63 0.72 -16.73 -16.86
N ARG A 64 -0.52 -16.25 -17.04
CA ARG A 64 -1.71 -17.10 -17.08
C ARG A 64 -1.85 -17.71 -18.47
N TYR A 65 -2.25 -18.97 -18.54
CA TYR A 65 -2.47 -19.76 -19.77
C TYR A 65 -1.15 -20.06 -20.52
N PRO A 66 -0.51 -21.21 -20.27
CA PRO A 66 0.59 -21.67 -21.09
C PRO A 66 0.09 -22.01 -22.51
N PRO A 67 1.00 -22.05 -23.51
CA PRO A 67 0.67 -22.47 -24.86
C PRO A 67 0.09 -23.89 -24.87
N THR A 68 -0.88 -24.11 -25.74
CA THR A 68 -1.49 -25.41 -26.02
C THR A 68 -1.10 -25.86 -27.42
N PHE A 69 -0.96 -27.18 -27.58
CA PHE A 69 -0.60 -27.77 -28.86
C PHE A 69 -1.83 -28.40 -29.51
N THR A 70 -1.94 -28.25 -30.83
CA THR A 70 -2.90 -28.98 -31.66
C THR A 70 -2.13 -29.67 -32.76
N GLN A 71 -2.31 -30.97 -32.88
CA GLN A 71 -1.60 -31.80 -33.84
C GLN A 71 -2.44 -32.03 -35.09
N VAL A 72 -1.80 -31.95 -36.26
CA VAL A 72 -2.41 -32.26 -37.54
C VAL A 72 -1.43 -33.03 -38.42
N SER A 73 -1.94 -33.95 -39.22
CA SER A 73 -1.14 -34.74 -40.17
C SER A 73 -1.50 -34.46 -41.64
N THR A 74 -2.62 -33.78 -41.92
CA THR A 74 -3.09 -33.48 -43.28
C THR A 74 -3.54 -32.03 -43.47
N THR A 75 -3.58 -31.55 -44.72
CA THR A 75 -4.02 -30.17 -45.04
C THR A 75 -5.48 -29.95 -44.63
N GLY A 76 -6.34 -30.96 -44.80
CA GLY A 76 -7.76 -30.86 -44.43
C GLY A 76 -7.97 -30.66 -42.92
N GLU A 77 -7.21 -31.38 -42.09
CA GLU A 77 -7.22 -31.20 -40.64
C GLU A 77 -6.69 -29.81 -40.24
N ALA A 78 -5.59 -29.38 -40.86
CA ALA A 78 -5.02 -28.05 -40.62
C ALA A 78 -6.02 -26.93 -40.98
N GLU A 79 -6.75 -27.05 -42.09
CA GLU A 79 -7.79 -26.10 -42.48
C GLU A 79 -8.97 -26.05 -41.50
N GLU A 80 -9.37 -27.19 -40.94
CA GLU A 80 -10.45 -27.24 -39.95
C GLU A 80 -10.04 -26.52 -38.66
N VAL A 81 -8.83 -26.80 -38.17
CA VAL A 81 -8.28 -26.15 -36.97
C VAL A 81 -8.14 -24.65 -37.18
N LEU A 82 -7.64 -24.20 -38.33
CA LEU A 82 -7.50 -22.77 -38.66
C LEU A 82 -8.86 -22.04 -38.76
N LYS A 83 -9.96 -22.75 -39.03
CA LYS A 83 -11.32 -22.17 -39.05
C LYS A 83 -11.93 -22.03 -37.65
N THR A 84 -11.54 -22.90 -36.72
CA THR A 84 -12.10 -22.94 -35.36
C THR A 84 -11.24 -22.26 -34.31
N THR A 85 -9.94 -22.16 -34.56
CA THR A 85 -8.94 -21.76 -33.57
C THR A 85 -7.95 -20.77 -34.18
N ASP A 86 -7.71 -19.66 -33.49
CA ASP A 86 -6.67 -18.70 -33.85
C ASP A 86 -5.28 -19.27 -33.52
N ILE A 87 -4.52 -19.70 -34.53
CA ILE A 87 -3.18 -20.25 -34.38
C ILE A 87 -2.13 -19.14 -34.35
N ASP A 88 -1.23 -19.17 -33.36
CA ASP A 88 -0.19 -18.17 -33.14
C ASP A 88 1.18 -18.59 -33.69
N LEU A 89 1.44 -19.90 -33.81
CA LEU A 89 2.71 -20.46 -34.28
C LEU A 89 2.48 -21.82 -34.94
N VAL A 90 3.18 -22.08 -36.06
CA VAL A 90 3.20 -23.39 -36.72
C VAL A 90 4.58 -24.02 -36.59
N ILE A 91 4.65 -25.24 -36.07
CA ILE A 91 5.87 -26.05 -36.01
C ILE A 91 5.70 -27.25 -36.95
N CYS A 92 6.53 -27.30 -37.99
CA CYS A 92 6.51 -28.35 -39.01
C CYS A 92 7.63 -29.36 -38.76
N MET A 93 7.28 -30.64 -38.60
CA MET A 93 8.22 -31.75 -38.42
C MET A 93 8.20 -32.69 -39.63
N PRO A 94 9.15 -32.57 -40.56
CA PRO A 94 9.20 -33.43 -41.73
C PRO A 94 9.72 -34.84 -41.38
N GLY A 95 8.95 -35.87 -41.78
CA GLY A 95 9.35 -37.27 -41.65
C GLY A 95 10.27 -37.77 -42.77
N ASN A 96 10.75 -39.02 -42.63
CA ASN A 96 11.62 -39.67 -43.62
C ASN A 96 10.91 -40.13 -44.90
N ALA A 97 9.56 -40.16 -44.94
CA ALA A 97 8.77 -40.64 -46.08
C ALA A 97 7.80 -39.54 -46.57
N ASP A 98 7.89 -39.20 -47.86
CA ASP A 98 7.04 -38.32 -48.69
C ASP A 98 6.59 -36.95 -48.10
N ASN A 99 6.10 -36.06 -48.98
CA ASN A 99 6.22 -34.59 -48.88
C ASN A 99 5.10 -33.88 -48.08
N ASP A 100 4.42 -34.58 -47.16
CA ASP A 100 3.15 -34.08 -46.61
C ASP A 100 3.33 -32.89 -45.65
N ALA A 101 4.28 -32.91 -44.72
CA ALA A 101 4.41 -31.84 -43.73
C ALA A 101 4.77 -30.46 -44.34
N PHE A 102 5.66 -30.43 -45.33
CA PHE A 102 6.02 -29.20 -46.03
C PHE A 102 4.87 -28.68 -46.91
N ALA A 103 4.10 -29.57 -47.53
CA ALA A 103 2.91 -29.19 -48.31
C ALA A 103 1.84 -28.57 -47.39
N VAL A 104 1.54 -29.23 -46.27
CA VAL A 104 0.59 -28.72 -45.27
C VAL A 104 1.04 -27.35 -44.73
N ALA A 105 2.32 -27.18 -44.39
CA ALA A 105 2.84 -25.89 -43.92
C ALA A 105 2.72 -24.77 -44.97
N ARG A 106 2.88 -25.08 -46.27
CA ARG A 106 2.66 -24.12 -47.36
C ARG A 106 1.21 -23.73 -47.49
N ASP A 107 0.30 -24.70 -47.44
CA ASP A 107 -1.14 -24.45 -47.51
C ASP A 107 -1.59 -23.57 -46.32
N VAL A 108 -1.09 -23.86 -45.11
CA VAL A 108 -1.30 -23.03 -43.92
C VAL A 108 -0.77 -21.61 -44.11
N LYS A 109 0.45 -21.43 -44.64
CA LYS A 109 1.03 -20.09 -44.89
C LYS A 109 0.28 -19.32 -45.98
N GLN A 110 -0.30 -19.98 -46.97
CA GLN A 110 -1.15 -19.35 -47.98
C GLN A 110 -2.46 -18.83 -47.38
N LEU A 111 -3.06 -19.61 -46.48
CA LEU A 111 -4.30 -19.22 -45.79
C LEU A 111 -4.07 -18.13 -44.73
N ALA A 112 -2.93 -18.18 -44.05
CA ALA A 112 -2.57 -17.24 -42.99
C ALA A 112 -1.09 -16.78 -43.09
N PRO A 113 -0.79 -15.80 -43.96
CA PRO A 113 0.59 -15.37 -44.25
C PRO A 113 1.35 -14.78 -43.05
N HIS A 114 0.62 -14.28 -42.05
CA HIS A 114 1.18 -13.57 -40.90
C HIS A 114 1.64 -14.50 -39.77
N ILE A 115 1.24 -15.78 -39.78
CA ILE A 115 1.59 -16.74 -38.73
C ILE A 115 3.07 -17.15 -38.88
N PRO A 116 3.90 -17.00 -37.84
CA PRO A 116 5.27 -17.52 -37.85
C PRO A 116 5.28 -19.03 -38.11
N CYS A 117 6.15 -19.48 -39.01
CA CYS A 117 6.28 -20.89 -39.38
C CYS A 117 7.71 -21.36 -39.17
N VAL A 118 7.90 -22.44 -38.41
CA VAL A 118 9.22 -22.95 -38.03
C VAL A 118 9.32 -24.43 -38.41
N VAL A 119 10.48 -24.86 -38.91
CA VAL A 119 10.77 -26.28 -39.16
C VAL A 119 11.53 -26.86 -37.97
N LEU A 120 11.15 -28.05 -37.51
CA LEU A 120 11.86 -28.81 -36.48
C LEU A 120 12.15 -30.21 -37.00
N THR A 121 13.43 -30.52 -37.28
CA THR A 121 13.79 -31.78 -37.94
C THR A 121 14.94 -32.51 -37.25
N PRO A 122 14.91 -33.85 -37.16
CA PRO A 122 16.10 -34.63 -36.85
C PRO A 122 17.04 -34.59 -38.06
N PHE A 123 18.29 -34.15 -37.90
CA PHE A 123 19.24 -34.10 -39.02
C PHE A 123 19.79 -35.50 -39.33
N SER A 124 19.06 -36.25 -40.17
CA SER A 124 19.56 -37.44 -40.86
C SER A 124 20.18 -37.06 -42.21
N HIS A 125 21.11 -37.87 -42.74
CA HIS A 125 21.78 -37.61 -44.02
C HIS A 125 20.79 -37.53 -45.21
N GLY A 126 19.59 -38.13 -45.09
CA GLY A 126 18.52 -38.06 -46.08
C GLY A 126 17.71 -36.76 -46.04
N ILE A 127 17.47 -36.20 -44.84
CA ILE A 127 16.68 -34.97 -44.68
C ILE A 127 17.49 -33.73 -45.05
N THR A 128 18.79 -33.69 -44.75
CA THR A 128 19.67 -32.56 -45.15
C THR A 128 19.68 -32.35 -46.67
N LYS A 129 19.84 -33.43 -47.45
CA LYS A 129 19.78 -33.37 -48.91
C LYS A 129 18.41 -32.92 -49.43
N ARG A 130 17.34 -33.19 -48.68
CA ARG A 130 15.98 -32.81 -49.04
C ARG A 130 15.75 -31.31 -48.80
N ILE A 131 16.22 -30.78 -47.68
CA ILE A 131 16.17 -29.34 -47.35
C ILE A 131 16.95 -28.50 -48.37
N GLU A 132 18.07 -28.99 -48.88
CA GLU A 132 18.86 -28.32 -49.93
C GLU A 132 18.10 -28.09 -51.25
N HIS A 133 17.07 -28.89 -51.53
CA HIS A 133 16.29 -28.85 -52.78
C HIS A 133 14.85 -28.33 -52.57
N GLU A 134 14.46 -27.97 -51.35
CA GLU A 134 13.13 -27.44 -51.02
C GLU A 134 13.15 -25.90 -50.92
N ASP A 135 12.02 -25.28 -51.26
CA ASP A 135 11.82 -23.85 -51.04
C ASP A 135 11.46 -23.62 -49.56
N MET A 136 12.36 -22.93 -48.87
CA MET A 136 12.28 -22.65 -47.44
C MET A 136 11.87 -21.20 -47.14
N SER A 137 11.54 -20.39 -48.15
CA SER A 137 11.24 -18.96 -48.01
C SER A 137 10.03 -18.65 -47.11
N ILE A 138 9.14 -19.61 -46.93
CA ILE A 138 7.94 -19.48 -46.07
C ILE A 138 8.23 -19.63 -44.58
N PHE A 139 9.39 -20.19 -44.21
CA PHE A 139 9.77 -20.49 -42.83
C PHE A 139 10.63 -19.37 -42.26
N ASP A 140 10.30 -18.94 -41.04
CA ASP A 140 11.05 -17.95 -40.29
C ASP A 140 12.40 -18.52 -39.80
N TYR A 141 12.40 -19.78 -39.34
CA TYR A 141 13.58 -20.47 -38.82
C TYR A 141 13.51 -21.99 -39.06
N VAL A 142 14.67 -22.65 -39.07
CA VAL A 142 14.80 -24.12 -39.11
C VAL A 142 15.54 -24.57 -37.86
N PHE A 143 15.12 -25.62 -37.18
CA PHE A 143 15.80 -26.12 -35.98
C PHE A 143 16.12 -27.61 -36.10
N CYS A 144 17.22 -27.99 -35.47
CA CYS A 144 17.63 -29.39 -35.33
C CYS A 144 17.06 -29.96 -34.03
N TRP A 145 16.19 -30.96 -34.11
CA TRP A 145 15.78 -31.71 -32.94
C TRP A 145 16.94 -32.58 -32.44
N LEU A 146 17.43 -32.28 -31.24
CA LEU A 146 18.52 -33.00 -30.57
C LEU A 146 18.03 -33.87 -29.41
N GLY A 147 16.72 -34.14 -29.32
CA GLY A 147 16.11 -34.81 -28.16
C GLY A 147 16.00 -33.94 -26.91
N ASN A 148 16.10 -32.61 -27.06
CA ASN A 148 15.98 -31.66 -25.97
C ASN A 148 14.66 -30.87 -26.07
N THR A 149 13.72 -31.18 -25.19
CA THR A 149 12.40 -30.52 -25.13
C THR A 149 12.47 -29.02 -24.87
N ASN A 150 13.54 -28.53 -24.21
CA ASN A 150 13.73 -27.11 -23.94
C ASN A 150 13.94 -26.28 -25.23
N LEU A 151 14.23 -26.95 -26.34
CA LEU A 151 14.29 -26.31 -27.66
C LEU A 151 12.94 -25.74 -28.09
N ILE A 152 11.84 -26.46 -27.85
CA ILE A 152 10.49 -25.97 -28.23
C ILE A 152 10.13 -24.74 -27.41
N LEU A 153 10.42 -24.76 -26.11
CA LEU A 153 10.29 -23.57 -25.26
C LEU A 153 11.14 -22.41 -25.81
N SER A 154 12.38 -22.67 -26.23
CA SER A 154 13.27 -21.64 -26.78
C SER A 154 12.74 -21.05 -28.09
N ILE A 155 12.14 -21.88 -28.96
CA ILE A 155 11.51 -21.42 -30.21
C ILE A 155 10.35 -20.48 -29.87
N ILE A 156 9.46 -20.90 -28.96
CA ILE A 156 8.33 -20.08 -28.51
C ILE A 156 8.84 -18.74 -27.98
N LYS A 157 9.84 -18.76 -27.08
CA LYS A 157 10.40 -17.54 -26.48
C LYS A 157 11.13 -16.66 -27.49
N LEU A 158 11.81 -17.23 -28.48
CA LEU A 158 12.46 -16.48 -29.56
C LEU A 158 11.45 -15.70 -30.40
N ILE A 159 10.34 -16.34 -30.76
CA ILE A 159 9.26 -15.69 -31.52
C ILE A 159 8.55 -14.64 -30.65
N GLU A 160 8.22 -14.95 -29.40
CA GLU A 160 7.63 -13.97 -28.47
C GLU A 160 8.55 -12.76 -28.26
N ASP A 161 9.86 -12.97 -28.07
CA ASP A 161 10.83 -11.90 -27.91
C ASP A 161 10.86 -11.01 -29.16
N ARG A 162 10.86 -11.61 -30.37
CA ARG A 162 10.77 -10.86 -31.65
C ARG A 162 9.48 -10.04 -31.76
N MET A 163 8.35 -10.57 -31.29
CA MET A 163 7.04 -9.88 -31.32
C MET A 163 6.96 -8.69 -30.37
N ASN A 164 7.69 -8.72 -29.25
CA ASN A 164 7.58 -7.74 -28.17
C ASN A 164 8.74 -6.75 -28.09
N ILE A 165 9.91 -7.05 -28.68
CA ILE A 165 11.15 -6.27 -28.48
C ILE A 165 10.97 -4.76 -28.69
N GLU A 166 10.25 -4.34 -29.72
CA GLU A 166 10.03 -2.92 -30.02
C GLU A 166 9.19 -2.22 -28.95
N HIS A 167 8.11 -2.85 -28.50
CA HIS A 167 7.23 -2.31 -27.47
C HIS A 167 7.93 -2.30 -26.10
N ASP A 168 8.57 -3.41 -25.73
CA ASP A 168 9.22 -3.58 -24.43
C ASP A 168 10.42 -2.63 -24.26
N ILE A 169 11.20 -2.37 -25.33
CA ILE A 169 12.26 -1.35 -25.32
C ILE A 169 11.68 0.05 -25.12
N LYS A 170 10.60 0.40 -25.83
CA LYS A 170 9.99 1.74 -25.75
C LYS A 170 9.31 2.00 -24.40
N GLU A 171 8.65 1.00 -23.83
CA GLU A 171 7.89 1.13 -22.58
C GLU A 171 8.81 1.20 -21.35
N ALA A 172 9.85 0.36 -21.30
CA ALA A 172 10.65 0.16 -20.09
C ALA A 172 12.16 0.24 -20.30
N GLY A 173 12.67 0.23 -21.53
CA GLY A 173 14.10 0.15 -21.81
C GLY A 173 14.68 -1.26 -21.65
N VAL A 174 13.87 -2.29 -21.91
CA VAL A 174 14.33 -3.70 -21.89
C VAL A 174 15.56 -3.88 -22.79
N GLN A 175 16.46 -4.81 -22.44
CA GLN A 175 17.69 -5.02 -23.19
C GLN A 175 17.58 -6.16 -24.21
N MET A 176 18.44 -6.13 -25.23
CA MET A 176 18.56 -7.12 -26.30
C MET A 176 19.88 -7.88 -26.19
N ILE A 177 19.84 -9.20 -26.29
CA ILE A 177 21.00 -10.07 -26.54
C ILE A 177 20.92 -10.53 -27.98
N MET A 178 21.96 -10.25 -28.77
CA MET A 178 22.02 -10.65 -30.17
C MET A 178 22.88 -11.90 -30.33
N LEU A 179 22.29 -12.97 -30.86
CA LEU A 179 23.00 -14.18 -31.28
C LEU A 179 23.11 -14.18 -32.80
N VAL A 180 24.33 -14.27 -33.33
CA VAL A 180 24.61 -14.34 -34.77
C VAL A 180 25.19 -15.70 -35.09
N GLU A 181 24.37 -16.55 -35.70
CA GLU A 181 24.72 -17.95 -36.00
C GLU A 181 23.89 -18.46 -37.18
N ASP A 182 24.55 -18.98 -38.21
CA ASP A 182 23.91 -19.61 -39.38
C ASP A 182 23.85 -21.15 -39.26
N ASN A 183 24.70 -21.77 -38.44
CA ASN A 183 24.68 -23.21 -38.28
C ASN A 183 23.47 -23.68 -37.46
N ILE A 184 22.55 -24.36 -38.15
CA ILE A 184 21.28 -24.86 -37.58
C ILE A 184 21.49 -25.71 -36.33
N ARG A 185 22.46 -26.64 -36.35
CA ARG A 185 22.70 -27.52 -35.19
C ARG A 185 23.21 -26.73 -34.00
N PHE A 186 23.98 -25.67 -34.26
CA PHE A 186 24.63 -24.92 -33.21
C PHE A 186 23.65 -24.01 -32.47
N TYR A 187 22.89 -23.14 -33.15
CA TYR A 187 21.91 -22.31 -32.43
C TYR A 187 20.79 -23.14 -31.82
N SER A 188 20.41 -24.28 -32.41
CA SER A 188 19.46 -25.23 -31.80
C SER A 188 19.99 -25.84 -30.50
N SER A 189 21.31 -25.89 -30.32
CA SER A 189 21.94 -26.33 -29.07
C SER A 189 22.17 -25.19 -28.07
N VAL A 190 22.47 -23.98 -28.55
CA VAL A 190 22.84 -22.84 -27.68
C VAL A 190 21.62 -22.12 -27.12
N LEU A 191 20.57 -21.92 -27.91
CA LEU A 191 19.37 -21.20 -27.48
C LEU A 191 18.72 -21.77 -26.21
N PRO A 192 18.55 -23.10 -26.05
CA PRO A 192 18.04 -23.67 -24.79
C PRO A 192 18.87 -23.31 -23.57
N ASN A 193 20.20 -23.32 -23.70
CA ASN A 193 21.09 -22.97 -22.61
C ASN A 193 21.01 -21.47 -22.30
N LEU A 194 21.01 -20.62 -23.34
CA LEU A 194 20.90 -19.18 -23.20
C LEU A 194 19.59 -18.77 -22.49
N TYR A 195 18.45 -19.31 -22.92
CA TYR A 195 17.16 -19.02 -22.28
C TYR A 195 17.11 -19.52 -20.84
N ASN A 196 17.60 -20.73 -20.57
CA ASN A 196 17.70 -21.23 -19.20
C ASN A 196 18.54 -20.30 -18.31
N TYR A 197 19.64 -19.75 -18.82
CA TYR A 197 20.46 -18.79 -18.07
C TYR A 197 19.72 -17.48 -17.81
N ILE A 198 19.05 -16.93 -18.82
CA ILE A 198 18.26 -15.69 -18.67
C ILE A 198 17.12 -15.90 -17.66
N LEU A 199 16.43 -17.04 -17.71
CA LEU A 199 15.30 -17.36 -16.84
C LEU A 199 15.74 -17.62 -15.40
N ALA A 200 16.83 -18.37 -15.20
CA ALA A 200 17.45 -18.56 -13.88
C ALA A 200 17.88 -17.21 -13.28
N GLN A 201 18.50 -16.36 -14.09
CA GLN A 201 18.91 -15.04 -13.67
C GLN A 201 17.70 -14.15 -13.34
N SER A 202 16.61 -14.28 -14.10
CA SER A 202 15.34 -13.61 -13.80
C SER A 202 14.74 -13.99 -12.44
N LYS A 203 15.00 -15.19 -11.92
CA LYS A 203 14.58 -15.58 -10.56
C LYS A 203 15.38 -14.83 -9.49
N ASN A 204 16.71 -14.72 -9.66
CA ASN A 204 17.58 -13.99 -8.74
C ASN A 204 17.20 -12.50 -8.63
N PHE A 205 16.65 -11.89 -9.68
CA PHE A 205 16.19 -10.50 -9.71
C PHE A 205 14.92 -10.22 -8.91
N SER A 206 14.08 -11.25 -8.74
CA SER A 206 12.77 -11.14 -8.13
C SER A 206 12.84 -10.93 -6.60
N THR A 207 14.01 -11.13 -6.01
CA THR A 207 14.28 -10.90 -4.58
C THR A 207 14.13 -9.43 -4.20
N GLU A 208 14.36 -8.46 -5.08
CA GLU A 208 14.21 -7.03 -4.80
C GLU A 208 12.74 -6.56 -4.78
N ALA A 209 11.78 -7.44 -5.10
CA ALA A 209 10.36 -7.11 -5.06
C ALA A 209 9.78 -7.20 -3.63
N LEU A 210 8.83 -6.31 -3.33
CA LEU A 210 8.16 -6.20 -2.03
C LEU A 210 7.04 -7.23 -1.81
N ASN A 211 6.59 -7.91 -2.87
CA ASN A 211 5.60 -8.98 -2.81
C ASN A 211 5.74 -9.96 -3.99
N PRO A 212 5.20 -11.19 -3.89
CA PRO A 212 5.33 -12.23 -4.92
C PRO A 212 4.75 -11.84 -6.28
N HIS A 213 3.66 -11.06 -6.30
CA HIS A 213 3.02 -10.63 -7.54
C HIS A 213 3.91 -9.65 -8.33
N ALA A 214 4.47 -8.64 -7.65
CA ALA A 214 5.45 -7.72 -8.22
C ALA A 214 6.72 -8.47 -8.64
N ALA A 215 7.15 -9.46 -7.85
CA ALA A 215 8.28 -10.33 -8.16
C ALA A 215 8.07 -11.07 -9.49
N ALA A 216 6.89 -11.65 -9.71
CA ALA A 216 6.53 -12.34 -10.93
C ALA A 216 6.43 -11.39 -12.14
N GLN A 217 5.79 -10.23 -11.98
CA GLN A 217 5.71 -9.23 -13.05
C GLN A 217 7.10 -8.74 -13.48
N ARG A 218 8.02 -8.53 -12.53
CA ARG A 218 9.37 -8.06 -12.82
C ARG A 218 10.17 -9.01 -13.71
N LYS A 219 9.89 -10.32 -13.66
CA LYS A 219 10.53 -11.33 -14.53
C LYS A 219 10.26 -11.08 -16.02
N ARG A 220 9.20 -10.33 -16.36
CA ARG A 220 8.89 -9.92 -17.74
C ARG A 220 9.91 -8.93 -18.32
N GLY A 221 10.62 -8.21 -17.44
CA GLY A 221 11.71 -7.29 -17.81
C GLY A 221 13.02 -7.98 -18.18
N ARG A 222 13.07 -9.32 -18.29
CA ARG A 222 14.26 -10.04 -18.75
C ARG A 222 14.73 -9.54 -20.13
N PRO A 223 16.04 -9.62 -20.43
CA PRO A 223 16.55 -9.36 -21.78
C PRO A 223 15.87 -10.23 -22.84
N LYS A 224 15.65 -9.65 -24.02
CA LYS A 224 15.10 -10.32 -25.21
C LYS A 224 16.22 -10.86 -26.06
N VAL A 225 16.08 -12.09 -26.56
CA VAL A 225 17.05 -12.67 -27.49
C VAL A 225 16.58 -12.46 -28.92
N VAL A 226 17.49 -12.04 -29.80
CA VAL A 226 17.28 -12.03 -31.24
C VAL A 226 18.31 -12.92 -31.92
N LEU A 227 17.88 -13.68 -32.93
CA LEU A 227 18.75 -14.52 -33.76
C LEU A 227 18.87 -13.88 -35.14
N ALA A 228 20.11 -13.58 -35.54
CA ALA A 228 20.48 -13.18 -36.89
C ALA A 228 21.32 -14.30 -37.53
N THR A 229 21.13 -14.51 -38.82
CA THR A 229 21.80 -15.60 -39.55
C THR A 229 22.81 -15.09 -40.59
N ASN A 230 22.94 -13.78 -40.72
CA ASN A 230 23.87 -13.12 -41.64
C ASN A 230 24.24 -11.71 -41.13
N TYR A 231 25.23 -11.10 -41.78
CA TYR A 231 25.76 -9.78 -41.39
C TYR A 231 24.73 -8.65 -41.51
N GLU A 232 23.97 -8.61 -42.62
CA GLU A 232 22.98 -7.57 -42.88
C GLU A 232 21.85 -7.59 -41.83
N GLU A 233 21.35 -8.78 -41.48
CA GLU A 233 20.38 -8.95 -40.40
C GLU A 233 20.93 -8.49 -39.05
N ALA A 234 22.15 -8.90 -38.70
CA ALA A 234 22.79 -8.53 -37.44
C ALA A 234 22.97 -7.01 -37.31
N MET A 235 23.44 -6.35 -38.38
CA MET A 235 23.58 -4.90 -38.40
C MET A 235 22.24 -4.18 -38.38
N ALA A 236 21.19 -4.70 -39.03
CA ALA A 236 19.86 -4.11 -38.98
C ALA A 236 19.28 -4.12 -37.54
N TRP A 237 19.43 -5.23 -36.82
CA TRP A 237 19.05 -5.30 -35.40
C TRP A 237 19.87 -4.32 -34.54
N TYR A 238 21.19 -4.29 -34.74
CA TYR A 238 22.06 -3.39 -34.00
C TYR A 238 21.72 -1.92 -34.25
N GLU A 239 21.56 -1.48 -35.50
CA GLU A 239 21.27 -0.08 -35.82
C GLU A 239 19.94 0.39 -35.24
N LYS A 240 18.91 -0.48 -35.25
CA LYS A 240 17.60 -0.16 -34.69
C LYS A 240 17.61 -0.06 -33.15
N TYR A 241 18.45 -0.84 -32.46
CA TYR A 241 18.39 -1.00 -31.00
C TYR A 241 19.74 -0.84 -30.27
N HIS A 242 20.73 -0.18 -30.86
CA HIS A 242 22.10 -0.08 -30.33
C HIS A 242 22.15 0.40 -28.86
N ASP A 243 21.27 1.32 -28.46
CA ASP A 243 21.18 1.84 -27.09
C ASP A 243 20.76 0.80 -26.04
N ASN A 244 20.18 -0.31 -26.47
CA ASN A 244 19.62 -1.36 -25.62
C ASN A 244 20.31 -2.71 -25.83
N VAL A 245 21.51 -2.76 -26.43
CA VAL A 245 22.28 -3.99 -26.60
C VAL A 245 22.99 -4.36 -25.30
N LEU A 246 22.61 -5.47 -24.69
CA LEU A 246 23.28 -6.00 -23.51
C LEU A 246 24.60 -6.69 -23.85
N GLY A 247 24.65 -7.34 -25.01
CA GLY A 247 25.82 -8.06 -25.51
C GLY A 247 25.54 -8.77 -26.84
N VAL A 248 26.62 -9.10 -27.56
CA VAL A 248 26.57 -9.77 -28.87
C VAL A 248 27.40 -11.04 -28.82
N ILE A 249 26.80 -12.14 -29.26
CA ILE A 249 27.43 -13.46 -29.41
C ILE A 249 27.43 -13.76 -30.90
N SER A 250 28.60 -13.94 -31.51
CA SER A 250 28.71 -14.12 -32.95
C SER A 250 29.60 -15.30 -33.30
N ASP A 251 29.18 -16.13 -34.25
CA ASP A 251 30.10 -17.03 -34.94
C ASP A 251 31.15 -16.22 -35.72
N THR A 252 32.27 -16.83 -36.06
CA THR A 252 33.31 -16.19 -36.86
C THR A 252 32.98 -16.21 -38.36
N ARG A 253 32.33 -17.28 -38.83
CA ARG A 253 32.03 -17.49 -40.24
C ARG A 253 30.52 -17.58 -40.46
N PHE A 254 29.98 -16.68 -41.26
CA PHE A 254 28.58 -16.69 -41.71
C PHE A 254 28.45 -15.82 -42.97
N PRO A 255 27.32 -15.89 -43.70
CA PRO A 255 27.12 -15.11 -44.92
C PRO A 255 27.02 -13.60 -44.68
N MET A 256 27.55 -12.81 -45.62
CA MET A 256 27.52 -11.34 -45.52
C MET A 256 26.19 -10.73 -45.97
N LYS A 257 25.41 -11.43 -46.80
CA LYS A 257 24.15 -10.93 -47.36
C LYS A 257 23.03 -11.95 -47.24
N THR A 258 21.80 -11.46 -47.29
CA THR A 258 20.62 -12.32 -47.43
C THR A 258 20.36 -12.62 -48.90
N VAL A 259 20.25 -13.90 -49.28
CA VAL A 259 19.83 -14.28 -50.64
C VAL A 259 18.34 -14.63 -50.64
N PRO A 260 17.49 -13.91 -51.43
CA PRO A 260 16.07 -14.19 -51.50
C PRO A 260 15.79 -15.63 -51.95
N GLY A 261 14.94 -16.35 -51.21
CA GLY A 261 14.52 -17.72 -51.56
C GLY A 261 15.48 -18.84 -51.14
N ARG A 262 16.58 -18.53 -50.42
CA ARG A 262 17.45 -19.53 -49.80
C ARG A 262 17.75 -19.14 -48.36
N LEU A 263 17.78 -20.13 -47.47
CA LEU A 263 18.31 -19.92 -46.13
C LEU A 263 19.84 -19.76 -46.20
N SER A 264 20.38 -18.86 -45.39
CA SER A 264 21.78 -18.41 -45.42
C SER A 264 22.82 -19.55 -45.28
N HIS A 265 22.47 -20.64 -44.60
CA HIS A 265 23.36 -21.79 -44.33
C HIS A 265 23.81 -22.60 -45.56
N VAL A 266 23.38 -22.24 -46.78
CA VAL A 266 23.76 -22.91 -48.05
C VAL A 266 24.90 -22.17 -48.77
N GLU A 267 25.29 -20.97 -48.33
CA GLU A 267 26.37 -20.19 -48.94
C GLU A 267 27.73 -20.39 -48.25
N GLU A 268 28.83 -20.27 -49.00
CA GLU A 268 30.16 -20.16 -48.40
C GLU A 268 30.26 -18.83 -47.63
N GLY A 269 30.14 -18.90 -46.30
CA GLY A 269 30.28 -17.76 -45.41
C GLY A 269 31.69 -17.14 -45.44
N ASP A 270 31.78 -15.84 -45.15
CA ASP A 270 33.05 -15.12 -45.04
C ASP A 270 33.76 -15.57 -43.75
N ALA A 271 35.00 -16.06 -43.88
CA ALA A 271 35.77 -16.61 -42.76
C ALA A 271 36.09 -15.60 -41.65
N GLU A 272 35.89 -14.29 -41.87
CA GLU A 272 36.04 -13.24 -40.87
C GLU A 272 34.77 -12.40 -40.67
N ALA A 273 33.59 -12.88 -41.09
CA ALA A 273 32.33 -12.15 -40.97
C ALA A 273 32.06 -11.67 -39.52
N GLY A 274 32.25 -12.56 -38.54
CA GLY A 274 32.07 -12.24 -37.13
C GLY A 274 33.05 -11.18 -36.63
N LEU A 275 34.33 -11.32 -36.97
CA LEU A 275 35.34 -10.32 -36.60
C LEU A 275 35.01 -8.94 -37.19
N LYS A 276 34.55 -8.88 -38.46
CA LYS A 276 34.11 -7.62 -39.09
C LYS A 276 32.92 -7.00 -38.37
N LEU A 277 31.96 -7.82 -37.95
CA LEU A 277 30.78 -7.38 -37.20
C LEU A 277 31.17 -6.80 -35.84
N LEU A 278 31.94 -7.56 -35.05
CA LEU A 278 32.37 -7.13 -33.71
C LEU A 278 33.23 -5.85 -33.77
N ARG A 279 34.12 -5.73 -34.77
CA ARG A 279 34.90 -4.50 -35.00
C ARG A 279 34.01 -3.30 -35.28
N GLU A 280 32.97 -3.45 -36.10
CA GLU A 280 32.08 -2.34 -36.44
C GLU A 280 31.23 -1.91 -35.24
N ILE A 281 30.76 -2.87 -34.43
CA ILE A 281 30.07 -2.57 -33.17
C ILE A 281 31.02 -1.86 -32.20
N ARG A 282 32.25 -2.35 -32.01
CA ARG A 282 33.23 -1.76 -31.08
C ARG A 282 33.58 -0.30 -31.40
N LYS A 283 33.54 0.10 -32.68
CA LYS A 283 33.73 1.52 -33.08
C LYS A 283 32.61 2.43 -32.60
N ARG A 284 31.40 1.89 -32.45
CA ARG A 284 30.18 2.63 -32.07
C ARG A 284 29.92 2.54 -30.56
N ASP A 285 30.28 1.42 -29.94
CA ASP A 285 30.16 1.20 -28.49
C ASP A 285 31.43 0.57 -27.91
N GLU A 286 32.14 1.36 -27.09
CA GLU A 286 33.41 0.97 -26.48
C GLU A 286 33.27 -0.19 -25.48
N TYR A 287 32.12 -0.32 -24.81
CA TYR A 287 31.98 -1.16 -23.61
C TYR A 287 30.99 -2.32 -23.75
N VAL A 288 30.28 -2.45 -24.87
CA VAL A 288 29.41 -3.62 -25.12
C VAL A 288 30.22 -4.92 -25.04
N PRO A 289 29.74 -5.96 -24.34
CA PRO A 289 30.30 -7.31 -24.36
C PRO A 289 30.18 -7.92 -25.76
N LEU A 290 31.32 -8.36 -26.31
CA LEU A 290 31.43 -8.92 -27.65
C LEU A 290 32.11 -10.28 -27.54
N ILE A 291 31.35 -11.35 -27.83
CA ILE A 291 31.80 -12.73 -27.69
C ILE A 291 31.89 -13.36 -29.09
N LEU A 292 33.09 -13.77 -29.47
CA LEU A 292 33.34 -14.51 -30.69
C LEU A 292 33.33 -16.02 -30.40
N GLN A 293 32.59 -16.76 -31.21
CA GLN A 293 32.56 -18.21 -31.19
C GLN A 293 33.21 -18.74 -32.47
N SER A 294 33.99 -19.81 -32.37
CA SER A 294 34.69 -20.39 -33.52
C SER A 294 34.98 -21.86 -33.31
N SER A 295 34.91 -22.64 -34.39
CA SER A 295 35.47 -23.99 -34.44
C SER A 295 36.98 -23.98 -34.76
N GLU A 296 37.50 -22.87 -35.27
CA GLU A 296 38.90 -22.68 -35.63
C GLU A 296 39.63 -21.96 -34.48
N ILE A 297 40.56 -22.65 -33.80
CA ILE A 297 41.26 -22.13 -32.62
C ILE A 297 42.16 -20.92 -32.95
N VAL A 298 42.59 -20.77 -34.20
CA VAL A 298 43.42 -19.65 -34.67
C VAL A 298 42.68 -18.31 -34.50
N ASN A 299 41.35 -18.31 -34.50
CA ASN A 299 40.55 -17.10 -34.27
C ASN A 299 40.60 -16.62 -32.82
N LYS A 300 41.06 -17.46 -31.88
CA LYS A 300 41.26 -17.07 -30.48
C LYS A 300 42.28 -15.93 -30.34
N GLU A 301 43.44 -16.08 -30.99
CA GLU A 301 44.49 -15.06 -30.95
C GLU A 301 44.01 -13.73 -31.56
N LYS A 302 43.20 -13.79 -32.62
CA LYS A 302 42.59 -12.61 -33.24
C LYS A 302 41.59 -11.92 -32.32
N ALA A 303 40.72 -12.70 -31.66
CA ALA A 303 39.74 -12.19 -30.71
C ALA A 303 40.41 -11.53 -29.50
N GLU A 304 41.39 -12.21 -28.90
CA GLU A 304 42.13 -11.70 -27.73
C GLU A 304 42.93 -10.44 -28.05
N ALA A 305 43.54 -10.36 -29.24
CA ALA A 305 44.28 -9.17 -29.69
C ALA A 305 43.39 -7.91 -29.83
N GLU A 306 42.09 -8.10 -30.08
CA GLU A 306 41.11 -7.02 -30.24
C GLU A 306 40.22 -6.83 -29.00
N GLY A 307 40.48 -7.59 -27.93
CA GLY A 307 39.73 -7.52 -26.67
C GLY A 307 38.32 -8.08 -26.75
N PHE A 308 38.07 -9.05 -27.64
CA PHE A 308 36.84 -9.84 -27.68
C PHE A 308 36.99 -11.12 -26.86
N ASP A 309 35.93 -11.52 -26.18
CA ASP A 309 35.90 -12.81 -25.49
C ASP A 309 35.75 -13.94 -26.51
N PHE A 310 36.34 -15.09 -26.23
CA PHE A 310 36.39 -16.21 -27.17
C PHE A 310 35.82 -17.51 -26.57
N VAL A 311 34.99 -18.19 -27.36
CA VAL A 311 34.45 -19.51 -27.03
C VAL A 311 34.78 -20.51 -28.14
N ASP A 312 35.45 -21.61 -27.75
CA ASP A 312 35.78 -22.71 -28.66
C ASP A 312 34.58 -23.66 -28.83
N LYS A 313 34.05 -23.76 -30.05
CA LYS A 313 32.92 -24.64 -30.40
C LYS A 313 33.25 -26.13 -30.28
N ASN A 314 34.53 -26.51 -30.37
CA ASN A 314 34.97 -27.89 -30.21
C ASN A 314 35.23 -28.29 -28.74
N SER A 315 35.20 -27.32 -27.83
CA SER A 315 35.39 -27.58 -26.40
C SER A 315 34.21 -28.35 -25.83
N LYS A 316 34.50 -29.43 -25.09
CA LYS A 316 33.48 -30.11 -24.28
C LYS A 316 32.89 -29.21 -23.18
N LYS A 317 33.56 -28.10 -22.86
CA LYS A 317 33.13 -27.11 -21.86
C LYS A 317 32.47 -25.88 -22.47
N MET A 318 32.26 -25.82 -23.79
CA MET A 318 31.73 -24.64 -24.49
C MET A 318 30.51 -23.99 -23.81
N ASN A 319 29.49 -24.78 -23.43
CA ASN A 319 28.29 -24.26 -22.78
C ASN A 319 28.55 -23.68 -21.37
N VAL A 320 29.56 -24.22 -20.67
CA VAL A 320 30.01 -23.73 -19.37
C VAL A 320 30.84 -22.47 -19.54
N ASP A 321 31.75 -22.45 -20.51
CA ASP A 321 32.62 -21.30 -20.80
C ASP A 321 31.77 -20.10 -21.24
N LEU A 322 30.82 -20.32 -22.16
CA LEU A 322 29.87 -19.28 -22.59
C LEU A 322 29.03 -18.75 -21.42
N ARG A 323 28.58 -19.64 -20.52
CA ARG A 323 27.82 -19.23 -19.33
C ARG A 323 28.65 -18.31 -18.43
N HIS A 324 29.90 -18.65 -18.16
CA HIS A 324 30.78 -17.84 -17.31
C HIS A 324 31.04 -16.47 -17.92
N ILE A 325 31.27 -16.39 -19.24
CA ILE A 325 31.49 -15.12 -19.93
C ILE A 325 30.23 -14.24 -19.88
N ILE A 326 29.03 -14.82 -20.09
CA ILE A 326 27.77 -14.09 -19.96
C ILE A 326 27.56 -13.61 -18.51
N GLU A 327 27.82 -14.47 -17.52
CA GLU A 327 27.76 -14.12 -16.09
C GLU A 327 28.70 -12.95 -15.76
N GLU A 328 29.94 -12.98 -16.22
CA GLU A 328 30.92 -11.96 -15.89
C GLU A 328 30.70 -10.62 -16.62
N HIS A 329 30.32 -10.65 -17.92
CA HIS A 329 30.37 -9.46 -18.77
C HIS A 329 29.00 -8.84 -19.08
N MET A 330 27.91 -9.62 -19.05
CA MET A 330 26.56 -9.12 -19.34
C MET A 330 25.78 -8.67 -18.08
N GLY A 331 26.43 -8.65 -16.91
CA GLY A 331 25.81 -8.19 -15.66
C GLY A 331 24.86 -9.21 -15.02
N PHE A 332 25.00 -10.49 -15.38
CA PHE A 332 24.30 -11.60 -14.74
C PHE A 332 25.06 -12.01 -13.44
N GLY A 333 24.43 -12.77 -12.55
CA GLY A 333 24.98 -13.06 -11.23
C GLY A 333 25.20 -11.82 -10.34
N ASP A 334 25.98 -11.99 -9.27
CA ASP A 334 26.38 -10.93 -8.32
C ASP A 334 27.29 -9.90 -8.97
N PHE A 335 27.28 -8.66 -8.46
CA PHE A 335 28.30 -7.68 -8.86
C PHE A 335 29.59 -7.95 -8.11
N ILE A 336 30.68 -8.15 -8.85
CA ILE A 336 32.00 -8.39 -8.28
C ILE A 336 32.86 -7.16 -8.54
N PHE A 337 33.23 -6.46 -7.47
CA PHE A 337 34.26 -5.44 -7.51
C PHE A 337 35.63 -6.12 -7.58
N ARG A 338 36.40 -5.84 -8.63
CA ARG A 338 37.72 -6.43 -8.86
C ARG A 338 38.82 -5.40 -8.79
N ASP A 339 40.01 -5.86 -8.42
CA ASP A 339 41.23 -5.09 -8.60
C ASP A 339 41.58 -5.01 -10.10
N PRO A 340 41.81 -3.82 -10.68
CA PRO A 340 42.06 -3.69 -12.12
C PRO A 340 43.39 -4.31 -12.58
N VAL A 341 44.35 -4.51 -11.67
CA VAL A 341 45.68 -5.05 -11.97
C VAL A 341 45.74 -6.56 -11.70
N THR A 342 45.33 -7.00 -10.50
CA THR A 342 45.42 -8.42 -10.11
C THR A 342 44.21 -9.25 -10.54
N ARG A 343 43.08 -8.60 -10.89
CA ARG A 343 41.76 -9.20 -11.16
C ARG A 343 41.15 -9.96 -9.97
N GLU A 344 41.76 -9.85 -8.79
CA GLU A 344 41.24 -10.48 -7.58
C GLU A 344 39.91 -9.85 -7.13
N GLU A 345 39.06 -10.67 -6.52
CA GLU A 345 37.77 -10.24 -5.96
C GLU A 345 38.01 -9.42 -4.69
N ILE A 346 37.61 -8.16 -4.71
CA ILE A 346 37.66 -7.25 -3.56
C ILE A 346 36.38 -7.40 -2.74
N MET A 347 35.24 -7.41 -3.43
CA MET A 347 33.93 -7.45 -2.80
C MET A 347 32.88 -7.99 -3.76
N ARG A 348 31.90 -8.69 -3.21
CA ARG A 348 30.74 -9.23 -3.91
C ARG A 348 29.47 -8.65 -3.34
N VAL A 349 28.57 -8.27 -4.23
CA VAL A 349 27.30 -7.63 -3.89
C VAL A 349 26.17 -8.32 -4.65
N SER A 350 25.22 -8.86 -3.92
CA SER A 350 24.09 -9.63 -4.46
C SER A 350 22.82 -8.79 -4.62
N SER A 351 22.63 -7.76 -3.78
CA SER A 351 21.43 -6.91 -3.69
C SER A 351 21.71 -5.41 -3.77
N LEU A 352 20.67 -4.62 -4.05
CA LEU A 352 20.72 -3.15 -4.00
C LEU A 352 21.09 -2.64 -2.60
N LYS A 353 20.59 -3.32 -1.56
CA LYS A 353 20.90 -2.99 -0.17
C LYS A 353 22.39 -3.18 0.12
N GLU A 354 22.95 -4.34 -0.26
CA GLU A 354 24.39 -4.58 -0.10
C GLU A 354 25.24 -3.60 -0.91
N LEU A 355 24.79 -3.18 -2.10
CA LEU A 355 25.47 -2.16 -2.89
C LEU A 355 25.48 -0.83 -2.13
N GLN A 356 24.32 -0.40 -1.63
CA GLN A 356 24.16 0.84 -0.87
C GLN A 356 25.03 0.85 0.40
N ASP A 357 25.03 -0.25 1.16
CA ASP A 357 25.73 -0.35 2.45
C ASP A 357 27.26 -0.39 2.30
N ASN A 358 27.76 -0.73 1.11
CA ASN A 358 29.18 -0.92 0.85
C ASN A 358 29.78 0.00 -0.23
N ILE A 359 28.98 0.81 -0.91
CA ILE A 359 29.44 1.68 -2.01
C ILE A 359 30.62 2.59 -1.60
N PHE A 360 30.65 3.03 -0.34
CA PHE A 360 31.72 3.89 0.20
C PHE A 360 32.95 3.12 0.70
N LYS A 361 32.91 1.79 0.76
CA LYS A 361 34.01 0.93 1.23
C LYS A 361 34.92 0.43 0.11
N ILE A 362 34.46 0.50 -1.14
CA ILE A 362 35.20 0.00 -2.32
C ILE A 362 36.44 0.88 -2.58
N PRO A 363 37.62 0.34 -2.93
CA PRO A 363 38.79 1.14 -3.27
C PRO A 363 38.61 2.02 -4.52
N ASN A 364 39.30 3.18 -4.58
CA ASN A 364 39.15 4.14 -5.68
C ASN A 364 39.51 3.56 -7.06
N ASP A 365 40.61 2.80 -7.15
CA ASP A 365 41.07 2.23 -8.43
C ASP A 365 40.07 1.21 -9.00
N SER A 366 39.47 0.40 -8.11
CA SER A 366 38.39 -0.52 -8.49
C SER A 366 37.13 0.25 -8.90
N MET A 367 36.72 1.25 -8.11
CA MET A 367 35.53 2.04 -8.41
C MET A 367 35.66 2.76 -9.77
N LEU A 368 36.82 3.37 -10.05
CA LEU A 368 37.14 3.98 -11.35
C LEU A 368 37.08 2.96 -12.50
N TYR A 369 37.63 1.76 -12.29
CA TYR A 369 37.59 0.67 -13.28
C TYR A 369 36.15 0.29 -13.66
N HIS A 370 35.24 0.20 -12.69
CA HIS A 370 33.84 -0.15 -12.92
C HIS A 370 32.99 1.03 -13.44
N ILE A 371 33.25 2.27 -13.01
CA ILE A 371 32.61 3.49 -13.51
C ILE A 371 32.94 3.69 -14.99
N SER A 372 34.23 3.64 -15.33
CA SER A 372 34.71 3.91 -16.70
C SER A 372 34.10 2.97 -17.74
N ARG A 373 33.67 1.77 -17.35
CA ARG A 373 33.11 0.74 -18.25
C ARG A 373 31.59 0.59 -18.15
N ASN A 374 30.91 1.48 -17.43
CA ASN A 374 29.46 1.42 -17.18
C ASN A 374 28.97 0.08 -16.57
N HIS A 375 29.83 -0.63 -15.82
CA HIS A 375 29.51 -1.96 -15.29
C HIS A 375 28.29 -1.93 -14.37
N MET A 376 28.15 -0.90 -13.52
CA MET A 376 27.02 -0.79 -12.60
C MET A 376 25.70 -0.49 -13.32
N SER A 377 25.70 0.41 -14.31
CA SER A 377 24.49 0.68 -15.10
C SER A 377 24.02 -0.61 -15.79
N ARG A 378 24.95 -1.41 -16.35
CA ARG A 378 24.64 -2.71 -16.98
C ARG A 378 24.08 -3.72 -15.99
N TRP A 379 24.71 -3.86 -14.83
CA TRP A 379 24.26 -4.77 -13.77
C TRP A 379 22.85 -4.42 -13.25
N LEU A 380 22.56 -3.13 -13.09
CA LEU A 380 21.22 -2.64 -12.72
C LEU A 380 20.21 -2.86 -13.86
N CYS A 381 20.61 -2.66 -15.11
CA CYS A 381 19.76 -2.89 -16.28
C CYS A 381 19.38 -4.36 -16.42
N ALA A 382 20.36 -5.26 -16.29
CA ALA A 382 20.15 -6.70 -16.32
C ALA A 382 19.11 -7.12 -15.27
N ARG A 383 19.09 -6.48 -14.09
CA ARG A 383 18.14 -6.66 -12.99
C ARG A 383 16.77 -5.98 -13.17
N ALA A 384 16.51 -5.42 -14.35
CA ALA A 384 15.32 -4.62 -14.62
C ALA A 384 15.14 -3.43 -13.64
N ILE A 385 16.24 -2.79 -13.23
CA ILE A 385 16.25 -1.51 -12.49
C ILE A 385 16.48 -0.40 -13.52
N PHE A 386 15.58 -0.31 -14.50
CA PHE A 386 15.73 0.56 -15.67
C PHE A 386 15.85 2.05 -15.32
N PRO A 387 15.06 2.62 -14.38
CA PRO A 387 15.13 4.06 -14.09
C PRO A 387 16.52 4.50 -13.60
N VAL A 388 17.11 3.75 -12.65
CA VAL A 388 18.44 4.05 -12.12
C VAL A 388 19.52 3.76 -13.16
N SER A 389 19.39 2.65 -13.89
CA SER A 389 20.33 2.28 -14.95
C SER A 389 20.41 3.34 -16.06
N ALA A 390 19.26 3.82 -16.53
CA ALA A 390 19.16 4.83 -17.57
C ALA A 390 19.77 6.17 -17.12
N PHE A 391 19.51 6.57 -15.87
CA PHE A 391 20.13 7.75 -15.28
C PHE A 391 21.66 7.61 -15.23
N LEU A 392 22.17 6.51 -14.65
CA LEU A 392 23.62 6.27 -14.54
C LEU A 392 24.30 6.11 -15.89
N LYS A 393 23.61 5.65 -16.95
CA LYS A 393 24.16 5.59 -18.31
C LYS A 393 24.54 6.98 -18.84
N THR A 394 23.89 8.05 -18.34
CA THR A 394 24.20 9.43 -18.75
C THR A 394 25.40 10.04 -18.02
N VAL A 395 25.75 9.49 -16.85
CA VAL A 395 26.82 9.94 -15.96
C VAL A 395 28.07 9.12 -16.27
N THR A 396 28.77 9.49 -17.35
CA THR A 396 29.99 8.81 -17.77
C THR A 396 31.23 9.48 -17.17
N TRP A 397 32.32 8.71 -17.06
CA TRP A 397 33.62 9.24 -16.63
C TRP A 397 34.10 10.42 -17.50
N HIS A 398 33.71 10.48 -18.78
CA HIS A 398 34.06 11.61 -19.64
C HIS A 398 33.37 12.92 -19.26
N LYS A 399 32.19 12.86 -18.62
CA LYS A 399 31.42 14.05 -18.20
C LYS A 399 31.74 14.48 -16.77
N LEU A 400 32.12 13.53 -15.90
CA LEU A 400 32.45 13.77 -14.50
C LEU A 400 33.68 12.93 -14.15
N GLN A 401 34.80 13.57 -13.83
CA GLN A 401 36.06 12.89 -13.51
C GLN A 401 36.32 12.91 -11.99
N ASP A 402 35.32 12.49 -11.22
CA ASP A 402 35.39 12.44 -9.76
C ASP A 402 34.74 11.15 -9.26
N VAL A 403 35.54 10.27 -8.67
CA VAL A 403 35.10 8.96 -8.16
C VAL A 403 34.16 9.10 -6.97
N ASP A 404 34.41 10.06 -6.07
CA ASP A 404 33.59 10.25 -4.86
C ASP A 404 32.24 10.86 -5.21
N ALA A 405 32.20 11.78 -6.20
CA ALA A 405 30.94 12.26 -6.75
C ALA A 405 30.10 11.13 -7.38
N HIS A 406 30.73 10.18 -8.08
CA HIS A 406 30.01 8.99 -8.59
C HIS A 406 29.45 8.13 -7.46
N ARG A 407 30.20 7.89 -6.38
CA ARG A 407 29.69 7.13 -5.22
C ARG A 407 28.43 7.77 -4.67
N GLN A 408 28.46 9.09 -4.48
CA GLN A 408 27.32 9.83 -3.93
C GLN A 408 26.12 9.77 -4.88
N ILE A 409 26.31 10.02 -6.18
CA ILE A 409 25.24 9.93 -7.19
C ILE A 409 24.61 8.53 -7.22
N ILE A 410 25.42 7.47 -7.18
CA ILE A 410 24.92 6.09 -7.18
C ILE A 410 24.15 5.81 -5.88
N PHE A 411 24.69 6.21 -4.74
CA PHE A 411 24.05 6.03 -3.44
C PHE A 411 22.68 6.73 -3.40
N ASP A 412 22.64 8.01 -3.78
CA ASP A 412 21.41 8.81 -3.76
C ASP A 412 20.38 8.26 -4.75
N ALA A 413 20.80 7.79 -5.93
CA ALA A 413 19.91 7.17 -6.89
C ALA A 413 19.29 5.85 -6.39
N ILE A 414 20.07 5.04 -5.68
CA ILE A 414 19.54 3.82 -5.03
C ILE A 414 18.58 4.20 -3.90
N VAL A 415 18.91 5.19 -3.07
CA VAL A 415 18.05 5.66 -1.97
C VAL A 415 16.71 6.19 -2.51
N GLN A 416 16.74 7.06 -3.51
CA GLN A 416 15.54 7.59 -4.14
C GLN A 416 14.70 6.48 -4.78
N TYR A 417 15.33 5.53 -5.46
CA TYR A 417 14.64 4.38 -6.05
C TYR A 417 13.95 3.52 -4.98
N ARG A 418 14.64 3.22 -3.87
CA ARG A 418 14.07 2.43 -2.77
C ARG A 418 12.94 3.17 -2.06
N ARG A 419 13.07 4.49 -1.81
CA ARG A 419 11.98 5.32 -1.26
C ARG A 419 10.76 5.30 -2.18
N MET A 420 10.93 5.56 -3.48
CA MET A 420 9.85 5.52 -4.47
C MET A 420 9.13 4.16 -4.49
N LYS A 421 9.87 3.05 -4.29
CA LYS A 421 9.31 1.70 -4.28
C LYS A 421 8.62 1.32 -2.97
N ASN A 422 9.14 1.78 -1.83
CA ASN A 422 8.63 1.42 -0.50
C ASN A 422 7.38 2.20 -0.08
N ILE A 423 7.19 3.42 -0.59
CA ILE A 423 6.01 4.23 -0.25
C ILE A 423 4.80 3.72 -1.04
N GLY A 424 3.62 3.57 -0.42
CA GLY A 424 2.33 3.26 -1.04
C GLY A 424 2.16 1.83 -1.57
N VAL A 425 3.09 0.92 -1.29
CA VAL A 425 2.95 -0.52 -1.57
C VAL A 425 2.86 -1.23 -0.23
N VAL A 426 1.79 -2.00 -0.03
CA VAL A 426 1.71 -2.90 1.13
C VAL A 426 2.77 -3.99 0.96
N ALA A 427 3.94 -3.78 1.56
CA ALA A 427 5.02 -4.74 1.55
C ALA A 427 4.62 -5.94 2.42
N VAL A 428 4.89 -7.15 1.92
CA VAL A 428 4.92 -8.32 2.81
C VAL A 428 6.14 -8.13 3.71
N PHE A 429 5.94 -8.25 5.02
CA PHE A 429 7.00 -8.14 6.00
C PHE A 429 8.05 -9.20 5.72
N ASP A 430 9.24 -8.75 5.34
CA ASP A 430 10.39 -9.60 5.06
C ASP A 430 11.48 -9.22 6.05
N ARG A 431 11.85 -10.17 6.90
CA ARG A 431 12.83 -10.01 7.99
C ARG A 431 14.16 -9.44 7.52
N LEU A 432 14.53 -9.67 6.26
CA LEU A 432 15.80 -9.22 5.67
C LEU A 432 15.70 -7.82 5.03
N LYS A 433 14.48 -7.36 4.72
CA LYS A 433 14.21 -6.12 3.96
C LYS A 433 13.51 -5.03 4.76
N PHE A 434 12.83 -5.38 5.86
CA PHE A 434 12.21 -4.40 6.74
C PHE A 434 13.31 -3.55 7.37
N ASP A 435 13.46 -2.33 6.88
CA ASP A 435 14.50 -1.40 7.27
C ASP A 435 13.91 -0.08 7.77
N ARG A 436 14.79 0.88 8.06
CA ARG A 436 14.42 2.20 8.59
C ARG A 436 13.51 3.01 7.65
N TYR A 437 13.34 2.60 6.40
CA TYR A 437 12.63 3.34 5.34
C TYR A 437 11.29 2.72 4.91
N ALA A 438 10.89 1.58 5.49
CA ALA A 438 9.55 1.01 5.28
C ALA A 438 8.56 1.55 6.32
N HIS A 439 7.52 2.25 5.88
CA HIS A 439 6.53 2.88 6.76
C HIS A 439 5.32 1.98 7.05
N PHE A 440 4.94 1.09 6.13
CA PHE A 440 3.81 0.17 6.27
C PHE A 440 4.17 -1.24 5.78
N ALA A 441 3.96 -2.26 6.61
CA ALA A 441 4.16 -3.66 6.25
C ALA A 441 3.05 -4.56 6.80
N ARG A 442 2.89 -5.75 6.21
CA ARG A 442 1.95 -6.77 6.68
C ARG A 442 2.64 -8.08 7.01
N ILE A 443 2.22 -8.75 8.07
CA ILE A 443 2.58 -10.14 8.38
C ILE A 443 1.32 -10.97 8.15
N GLY A 444 1.42 -11.99 7.30
CA GLY A 444 0.30 -12.87 6.91
C GLY A 444 -0.27 -12.59 5.52
N GLU A 445 -1.16 -13.47 5.08
CA GLU A 445 -1.78 -13.41 3.74
C GLU A 445 -3.25 -12.96 3.77
N GLY A 446 -3.87 -12.92 4.96
CA GLY A 446 -5.25 -12.52 5.15
C GLY A 446 -5.51 -11.02 4.91
N SER A 447 -6.70 -10.58 5.35
CA SER A 447 -7.10 -9.17 5.27
C SER A 447 -6.35 -8.32 6.30
N LEU A 448 -6.10 -7.05 5.96
CA LEU A 448 -5.51 -6.05 6.85
C LEU A 448 -6.52 -5.45 7.85
N GLY A 449 -7.81 -5.80 7.73
CA GLY A 449 -8.89 -5.10 8.40
C GLY A 449 -9.14 -3.69 7.84
N GLY A 450 -10.13 -3.01 8.38
CA GLY A 450 -10.58 -1.66 8.04
C GLY A 450 -9.53 -0.60 8.21
N LYS A 451 -9.17 -0.34 9.48
CA LYS A 451 -8.10 0.60 9.86
C LYS A 451 -6.79 0.35 9.12
N GLY A 452 -6.40 -0.93 8.96
CA GLY A 452 -5.16 -1.30 8.27
C GLY A 452 -5.20 -0.93 6.79
N ARG A 453 -6.33 -1.16 6.11
CA ARG A 453 -6.55 -0.67 4.73
C ARG A 453 -6.56 0.86 4.65
N GLY A 454 -7.17 1.54 5.62
CA GLY A 454 -7.19 3.01 5.70
C GLY A 454 -5.78 3.61 5.83
N LEU A 455 -4.93 3.02 6.68
CA LEU A 455 -3.53 3.44 6.83
C LEU A 455 -2.71 3.17 5.57
N ALA A 456 -2.85 1.99 4.95
CA ALA A 456 -2.22 1.69 3.67
C ALA A 456 -2.66 2.67 2.56
N PHE A 457 -3.93 3.09 2.61
CA PHE A 457 -4.49 4.07 1.69
C PHE A 457 -3.90 5.46 1.91
N LEU A 458 -3.75 5.92 3.16
CA LEU A 458 -3.06 7.17 3.50
C LEU A 458 -1.62 7.19 2.97
N ASP A 459 -0.87 6.10 3.17
CA ASP A 459 0.51 5.99 2.66
C ASP A 459 0.56 6.14 1.13
N ASN A 460 -0.43 5.58 0.42
CA ASN A 460 -0.57 5.73 -1.03
C ASN A 460 -1.01 7.15 -1.45
N ILE A 461 -1.83 7.85 -0.67
CA ILE A 461 -2.16 9.27 -0.91
C ILE A 461 -0.89 10.12 -0.83
N ILE A 462 -0.10 9.95 0.22
CA ILE A 462 1.18 10.68 0.41
C ILE A 462 2.12 10.39 -0.77
N LYS A 463 2.13 9.16 -1.28
CA LYS A 463 2.91 8.79 -2.48
C LYS A 463 2.49 9.55 -3.74
N ARG A 464 1.18 9.61 -3.98
CA ARG A 464 0.60 10.15 -5.21
C ARG A 464 0.64 11.67 -5.25
N HIS A 465 0.66 12.30 -4.08
CA HIS A 465 0.62 13.74 -3.92
C HIS A 465 1.87 14.24 -3.16
N PRO A 466 3.05 14.30 -3.82
CA PRO A 466 4.29 14.82 -3.23
C PRO A 466 4.17 16.25 -2.69
N GLU A 467 3.17 17.01 -3.14
CA GLU A 467 2.85 18.35 -2.66
C GLU A 467 2.63 18.39 -1.15
N LEU A 468 2.17 17.30 -0.52
CA LEU A 468 2.04 17.20 0.94
C LEU A 468 3.39 17.40 1.66
N ASN A 469 4.51 17.10 1.01
CA ASN A 469 5.86 17.25 1.54
C ASN A 469 6.62 18.45 0.93
N GLN A 470 5.90 19.44 0.37
CA GLN A 470 6.53 20.63 -0.22
C GLN A 470 7.06 21.63 0.82
N PHE A 471 6.59 21.55 2.07
CA PHE A 471 6.93 22.50 3.11
C PHE A 471 8.24 22.11 3.80
N GLU A 472 9.31 22.89 3.61
CA GLU A 472 10.63 22.59 4.22
C GLU A 472 10.59 22.44 5.75
N LYS A 473 9.63 23.10 6.42
CA LYS A 473 9.47 23.06 7.88
C LYS A 473 8.60 21.91 8.39
N ALA A 474 7.96 21.14 7.50
CA ALA A 474 6.99 20.12 7.87
C ALA A 474 7.10 18.85 7.03
N ALA A 475 7.41 17.73 7.67
CA ALA A 475 7.38 16.42 7.04
C ALA A 475 6.01 15.75 7.28
N VAL A 476 5.34 15.31 6.22
CA VAL A 476 4.06 14.60 6.28
C VAL A 476 4.28 13.12 6.00
N SER A 477 3.95 12.26 6.96
CA SER A 477 4.13 10.81 6.84
C SER A 477 3.08 10.03 7.66
N ILE A 478 3.13 8.70 7.61
CA ILE A 478 2.44 7.84 8.58
C ILE A 478 3.48 7.27 9.57
N PRO A 479 3.10 6.99 10.83
CA PRO A 479 3.98 6.29 11.77
C PRO A 479 4.32 4.89 11.26
N LYS A 480 5.47 4.36 11.66
CA LYS A 480 5.84 2.98 11.29
C LYS A 480 4.79 2.01 11.78
N THR A 481 4.26 1.23 10.85
CA THR A 481 3.11 0.38 11.08
C THR A 481 3.34 -1.01 10.51
N VAL A 482 3.07 -2.04 11.32
CA VAL A 482 3.03 -3.44 10.91
C VAL A 482 1.65 -4.01 11.21
N VAL A 483 1.00 -4.65 10.24
CA VAL A 483 -0.32 -5.25 10.43
C VAL A 483 -0.22 -6.77 10.46
N LEU A 484 -0.66 -7.38 11.56
CA LEU A 484 -0.94 -8.81 11.66
C LEU A 484 -2.28 -9.08 10.99
N CYS A 485 -2.26 -9.85 9.90
CA CYS A 485 -3.45 -10.12 9.11
C CYS A 485 -4.42 -11.08 9.82
N THR A 486 -5.67 -11.11 9.35
CA THR A 486 -6.77 -11.89 9.95
C THR A 486 -6.56 -13.41 10.00
N ASP A 487 -5.67 -13.95 9.18
CA ASP A 487 -5.32 -15.39 9.17
C ASP A 487 -4.72 -15.83 10.52
N PHE A 488 -3.96 -14.96 11.19
CA PHE A 488 -3.44 -15.25 12.52
C PHE A 488 -4.51 -15.26 13.60
N PHE A 489 -5.60 -14.51 13.41
CA PHE A 489 -6.73 -14.55 14.33
C PHE A 489 -7.45 -15.89 14.25
N ASP A 490 -7.76 -16.36 13.03
CA ASP A 490 -8.38 -17.67 12.82
C ASP A 490 -7.50 -18.79 13.41
N GLU A 491 -6.19 -18.79 13.09
CA GLU A 491 -5.24 -19.76 13.61
C GLU A 491 -5.15 -19.74 15.15
N PHE A 492 -5.16 -18.54 15.75
CA PHE A 492 -5.11 -18.37 17.20
C PHE A 492 -6.38 -18.89 17.87
N MET A 493 -7.57 -18.58 17.34
CA MET A 493 -8.85 -19.03 17.88
C MET A 493 -8.98 -20.56 17.84
N ASP A 494 -8.61 -21.16 16.70
CA ASP A 494 -8.74 -22.61 16.47
C ASP A 494 -7.73 -23.40 17.30
N LYS A 495 -6.43 -23.03 17.27
CA LYS A 495 -5.39 -23.76 18.02
C LYS A 495 -5.62 -23.77 19.52
N ASN A 496 -6.25 -22.72 20.05
CA ASN A 496 -6.49 -22.55 21.48
C ASN A 496 -7.92 -22.94 21.91
N ASN A 497 -8.78 -23.40 20.99
CA ASN A 497 -10.19 -23.77 21.24
C ASN A 497 -10.99 -22.66 21.95
N LEU A 498 -10.79 -21.40 21.56
CA LEU A 498 -11.35 -20.24 22.26
C LEU A 498 -12.83 -19.95 21.91
N TRP A 499 -13.36 -20.52 20.83
CA TRP A 499 -14.73 -20.27 20.37
C TRP A 499 -15.80 -20.51 21.44
N THR A 500 -15.63 -21.55 22.26
CA THR A 500 -16.61 -21.92 23.29
C THR A 500 -16.75 -20.85 24.37
N ILE A 501 -15.63 -20.30 24.87
CA ILE A 501 -15.64 -19.24 25.88
C ILE A 501 -15.99 -17.89 25.25
N ALA A 502 -15.49 -17.61 24.05
CA ALA A 502 -15.73 -16.37 23.32
C ALA A 502 -17.22 -16.12 23.04
N LEU A 503 -17.95 -17.16 22.63
CA LEU A 503 -19.39 -17.07 22.30
C LEU A 503 -20.32 -17.28 23.52
N SER A 504 -19.77 -17.49 24.71
CA SER A 504 -20.55 -17.64 25.95
C SER A 504 -20.99 -16.29 26.55
N ASP A 505 -21.85 -16.34 27.58
CA ASP A 505 -22.24 -15.21 28.43
C ASP A 505 -21.27 -14.95 29.59
N ALA A 506 -20.01 -15.43 29.51
CA ALA A 506 -18.96 -15.16 30.49
C ALA A 506 -18.65 -13.66 30.63
N SER A 507 -18.10 -13.24 31.77
CA SER A 507 -17.73 -11.83 31.96
C SER A 507 -16.54 -11.44 31.09
N ASP A 508 -16.41 -10.15 30.78
CA ASP A 508 -15.31 -9.63 29.96
C ASP A 508 -13.94 -9.95 30.58
N GLU A 509 -13.83 -9.93 31.92
CA GLU A 509 -12.63 -10.34 32.65
C GLU A 509 -12.31 -11.83 32.50
N GLU A 510 -13.32 -12.70 32.54
CA GLU A 510 -13.14 -14.13 32.34
C GLU A 510 -12.66 -14.43 30.92
N ILE A 511 -13.28 -13.80 29.92
CA ILE A 511 -12.88 -13.90 28.51
C ILE A 511 -11.41 -13.46 28.36
N LEU A 512 -11.05 -12.28 28.87
CA LEU A 512 -9.69 -11.77 28.79
C LEU A 512 -8.67 -12.75 29.43
N GLN A 513 -8.97 -13.31 30.60
CA GLN A 513 -8.10 -14.28 31.26
C GLN A 513 -7.87 -15.55 30.43
N HIS A 514 -8.90 -16.06 29.76
CA HIS A 514 -8.75 -17.20 28.85
C HIS A 514 -7.88 -16.86 27.64
N PHE A 515 -8.05 -15.68 27.05
CA PHE A 515 -7.25 -15.22 25.91
C PHE A 515 -5.79 -14.96 26.30
N LEU A 516 -5.51 -14.40 27.47
CA LEU A 516 -4.13 -14.16 27.93
C LEU A 516 -3.34 -15.46 28.13
N ARG A 517 -4.01 -16.55 28.54
CA ARG A 517 -3.42 -17.90 28.71
C ARG A 517 -3.16 -18.64 27.40
N ALA A 518 -3.82 -18.25 26.31
CA ALA A 518 -3.65 -18.85 25.00
C ALA A 518 -2.28 -18.55 24.39
N LEU A 519 -1.83 -19.36 23.43
CA LEU A 519 -0.52 -19.22 22.78
C LEU A 519 -0.68 -18.60 21.39
N LEU A 520 0.16 -17.61 21.09
CA LEU A 520 0.34 -17.08 19.72
C LEU A 520 1.28 -17.99 18.93
N PRO A 521 1.20 -18.02 17.59
CA PRO A 521 2.12 -18.81 16.76
C PRO A 521 3.59 -18.43 16.94
N ASP A 522 4.45 -19.43 17.19
CA ASP A 522 5.90 -19.24 17.39
C ASP A 522 6.61 -18.62 16.17
N THR A 523 6.01 -18.76 14.98
CA THR A 523 6.53 -18.17 13.73
C THR A 523 6.67 -16.65 13.82
N LEU A 524 5.83 -15.97 14.62
CA LEU A 524 5.81 -14.52 14.78
C LEU A 524 6.99 -13.97 15.62
N ILE A 525 7.63 -14.80 16.45
CA ILE A 525 8.65 -14.34 17.42
C ILE A 525 9.80 -13.60 16.72
N ALA A 526 10.31 -14.19 15.64
CA ALA A 526 11.41 -13.61 14.89
C ALA A 526 10.99 -12.33 14.14
N ASP A 527 9.74 -12.24 13.67
CA ASP A 527 9.22 -11.02 13.03
C ASP A 527 9.11 -9.86 14.03
N PHE A 528 8.64 -10.15 15.24
CA PHE A 528 8.57 -9.15 16.31
C PHE A 528 9.94 -8.65 16.75
N PHE A 529 10.96 -9.51 16.83
CA PHE A 529 12.32 -9.07 17.11
C PHE A 529 12.88 -8.13 16.04
N THR A 530 12.63 -8.40 14.76
CA THR A 530 12.99 -7.48 13.66
C THR A 530 12.23 -6.14 13.78
N PHE A 531 10.95 -6.19 14.16
CA PHE A 531 10.16 -4.99 14.38
C PHE A 531 10.70 -4.12 15.53
N PHE A 532 11.08 -4.72 16.67
CA PHE A 532 11.68 -4.01 17.81
C PHE A 532 13.03 -3.37 17.49
N ASP A 533 13.79 -3.95 16.55
CA ASP A 533 15.04 -3.32 16.09
C ASP A 533 14.79 -2.05 15.26
N ALA A 534 13.65 -1.98 14.58
CA ALA A 534 13.26 -0.86 13.73
C ALA A 534 12.49 0.25 14.48
N VAL A 535 11.76 -0.10 15.55
CA VAL A 535 10.91 0.79 16.35
C VAL A 535 11.40 0.79 17.80
N LYS A 536 12.02 1.90 18.21
CA LYS A 536 12.57 2.10 19.57
C LYS A 536 11.77 3.13 20.36
N SER A 537 10.46 2.97 20.33
CA SER A 537 9.46 3.89 20.85
C SER A 537 8.25 3.08 21.31
N PRO A 538 7.34 3.67 22.12
CA PRO A 538 6.13 2.99 22.55
C PRO A 538 5.28 2.53 21.36
N ILE A 539 4.51 1.45 21.56
CA ILE A 539 3.77 0.78 20.48
C ILE A 539 2.28 0.79 20.80
N ALA A 540 1.46 1.28 19.87
CA ALA A 540 0.02 1.14 19.88
C ALA A 540 -0.38 -0.17 19.18
N VAL A 541 -1.05 -1.04 19.92
CA VAL A 541 -1.64 -2.29 19.46
C VAL A 541 -3.13 -2.05 19.26
N ARG A 542 -3.52 -1.81 18.00
CA ARG A 542 -4.87 -1.38 17.63
C ARG A 542 -5.63 -2.52 16.97
N SER A 543 -6.92 -2.62 17.30
CA SER A 543 -7.90 -3.44 16.58
C SER A 543 -8.10 -2.96 15.15
N SER A 544 -8.20 -3.88 14.20
CA SER A 544 -8.64 -3.60 12.84
C SER A 544 -9.59 -4.69 12.35
N SER A 545 -10.87 -4.46 12.64
CA SER A 545 -11.97 -5.35 12.25
C SER A 545 -12.22 -5.32 10.75
N LEU A 546 -12.87 -6.34 10.17
CA LEU A 546 -13.18 -6.33 8.73
C LEU A 546 -14.20 -5.24 8.35
N LEU A 547 -15.19 -5.03 9.22
CA LEU A 547 -16.31 -4.10 9.05
C LEU A 547 -15.97 -2.68 9.50
N GLU A 548 -14.99 -2.53 10.38
CA GLU A 548 -14.45 -1.23 10.79
C GLU A 548 -13.98 -0.43 9.57
N ASP A 549 -14.17 0.89 9.58
CA ASP A 549 -13.86 1.81 8.48
C ASP A 549 -14.36 1.34 7.08
N SER A 550 -15.37 0.46 7.02
CA SER A 550 -15.91 -0.04 5.77
C SER A 550 -16.70 1.05 5.05
N HIS A 551 -16.78 0.96 3.71
CA HIS A 551 -17.45 1.98 2.91
C HIS A 551 -18.95 2.14 3.18
N TYR A 552 -19.61 1.12 3.72
CA TYR A 552 -21.06 1.13 3.93
C TYR A 552 -21.44 1.30 5.40
N GLN A 553 -20.56 0.92 6.32
CA GLN A 553 -20.80 1.05 7.75
C GLN A 553 -19.46 1.31 8.49
N PRO A 554 -18.91 2.53 8.42
CA PRO A 554 -17.66 2.87 9.09
C PRO A 554 -17.92 3.05 10.59
N PHE A 555 -17.52 2.07 11.39
CA PHE A 555 -17.73 2.08 12.84
C PHE A 555 -16.51 2.59 13.60
N ALA A 556 -16.72 3.16 14.78
CA ALA A 556 -15.63 3.70 15.58
C ALA A 556 -15.73 3.35 17.07
N GLY A 557 -14.58 3.02 17.65
CA GLY A 557 -14.39 2.91 19.11
C GLY A 557 -15.02 1.68 19.79
N ILE A 558 -15.37 0.62 19.06
CA ILE A 558 -15.99 -0.59 19.63
C ILE A 558 -14.94 -1.49 20.28
N TYR A 559 -13.78 -1.64 19.65
CA TYR A 559 -12.74 -2.58 20.06
C TYR A 559 -11.57 -1.86 20.75
N SER A 560 -10.98 -2.52 21.75
CA SER A 560 -9.90 -1.96 22.57
C SER A 560 -8.64 -1.63 21.75
N THR A 561 -7.94 -0.57 22.17
CA THR A 561 -6.58 -0.25 21.70
C THR A 561 -5.64 -0.14 22.89
N TYR A 562 -4.61 -0.99 22.92
CA TYR A 562 -3.64 -1.00 24.01
C TYR A 562 -2.35 -0.33 23.56
N MET A 563 -1.86 0.65 24.32
CA MET A 563 -0.51 1.21 24.11
C MET A 563 0.45 0.51 25.07
N ILE A 564 1.68 0.21 24.65
CA ILE A 564 2.69 -0.39 25.53
C ILE A 564 3.99 0.45 25.51
N PRO A 565 4.67 0.62 26.66
CA PRO A 565 5.95 1.31 26.70
C PRO A 565 7.03 0.51 25.96
N TYR A 566 8.09 1.19 25.53
CA TYR A 566 9.28 0.53 24.98
C TYR A 566 10.16 -0.01 26.11
N LEU A 567 10.59 -1.27 25.98
CA LEU A 567 11.51 -1.94 26.90
C LEU A 567 12.80 -2.33 26.18
N ASP A 568 13.95 -2.18 26.85
CA ASP A 568 15.25 -2.60 26.30
C ASP A 568 15.40 -4.13 26.21
N ASP A 569 14.74 -4.87 27.10
CA ASP A 569 14.71 -6.34 27.04
C ASP A 569 13.68 -6.80 26.01
N LYS A 570 14.18 -7.36 24.89
CA LYS A 570 13.37 -7.87 23.79
C LYS A 570 12.40 -8.98 24.21
N TYR A 571 12.73 -9.78 25.23
CA TYR A 571 11.86 -10.87 25.68
C TYR A 571 10.69 -10.36 26.52
N GLU A 572 10.94 -9.39 27.41
CA GLU A 572 9.86 -8.73 28.15
C GLU A 572 8.99 -7.88 27.20
N MET A 573 9.60 -7.22 26.20
CA MET A 573 8.86 -6.52 25.15
C MET A 573 7.96 -7.48 24.34
N LEU A 574 8.48 -8.65 23.97
CA LEU A 574 7.73 -9.70 23.29
C LEU A 574 6.55 -10.19 24.13
N ARG A 575 6.76 -10.38 25.44
CA ARG A 575 5.73 -10.81 26.38
C ARG A 575 4.61 -9.77 26.50
N MET A 576 4.96 -8.50 26.69
CA MET A 576 3.98 -7.41 26.76
C MET A 576 3.21 -7.25 25.44
N LEU A 577 3.91 -7.31 24.30
CA LEU A 577 3.28 -7.25 22.98
C LEU A 577 2.30 -8.41 22.78
N ALA A 578 2.69 -9.62 23.15
CA ALA A 578 1.83 -10.79 23.05
C ALA A 578 0.57 -10.65 23.90
N CYS A 579 0.68 -10.16 25.13
CA CYS A 579 -0.47 -9.89 25.98
C CYS A 579 -1.40 -8.82 25.39
N ALA A 580 -0.85 -7.73 24.83
CA ALA A 580 -1.62 -6.70 24.16
C ALA A 580 -2.40 -7.22 22.95
N ILE A 581 -1.76 -8.04 22.09
CA ILE A 581 -2.41 -8.67 20.92
C ILE A 581 -3.57 -9.57 21.38
N LYS A 582 -3.34 -10.40 22.41
CA LYS A 582 -4.39 -11.27 22.98
C LYS A 582 -5.54 -10.47 23.58
N GLY A 583 -5.25 -9.34 24.22
CA GLY A 583 -6.26 -8.41 24.73
C GLY A 583 -7.11 -7.82 23.60
N VAL A 584 -6.50 -7.42 22.49
CA VAL A 584 -7.23 -6.95 21.30
C VAL A 584 -8.14 -8.05 20.76
N TYR A 585 -7.66 -9.29 20.65
CA TYR A 585 -8.49 -10.41 20.22
C TYR A 585 -9.64 -10.72 21.18
N ALA A 586 -9.42 -10.59 22.50
CA ALA A 586 -10.47 -10.76 23.49
C ALA A 586 -11.57 -9.69 23.35
N SER A 587 -11.20 -8.45 23.01
CA SER A 587 -12.13 -7.33 22.91
C SER A 587 -13.23 -7.49 21.86
N VAL A 588 -13.03 -8.39 20.87
CA VAL A 588 -14.06 -8.76 19.89
C VAL A 588 -15.30 -9.35 20.58
N TYR A 589 -15.09 -10.05 21.70
CA TYR A 589 -16.10 -10.84 22.38
C TYR A 589 -16.59 -10.23 23.70
N TYR A 590 -16.21 -8.99 23.99
CA TYR A 590 -16.74 -8.25 25.13
C TYR A 590 -18.22 -7.94 24.96
N LYS A 591 -18.89 -7.67 26.08
CA LYS A 591 -20.33 -7.43 26.12
C LYS A 591 -20.77 -6.27 25.21
N ASP A 592 -20.02 -5.16 25.23
CA ASP A 592 -20.29 -3.99 24.38
C ASP A 592 -20.18 -4.34 22.88
N SER A 593 -19.15 -5.12 22.50
CA SER A 593 -18.94 -5.60 21.13
C SER A 593 -20.04 -6.57 20.67
N LYS A 594 -20.46 -7.51 21.53
CA LYS A 594 -21.55 -8.47 21.25
C LYS A 594 -22.91 -7.77 21.08
N ALA A 595 -23.23 -6.85 21.99
CA ALA A 595 -24.46 -6.07 21.94
C ALA A 595 -24.54 -5.25 20.65
N TYR A 596 -23.39 -4.67 20.28
CA TYR A 596 -23.23 -3.96 19.02
C TYR A 596 -23.48 -4.85 17.79
N MET A 597 -22.84 -6.02 17.71
CA MET A 597 -23.03 -6.93 16.57
C MET A 597 -24.49 -7.36 16.40
N THR A 598 -25.15 -7.64 17.52
CA THR A 598 -26.59 -7.97 17.58
C THR A 598 -27.44 -6.83 17.02
N ALA A 599 -27.18 -5.59 17.43
CA ALA A 599 -27.91 -4.41 16.95
C ALA A 599 -27.74 -4.18 15.43
N THR A 600 -26.61 -4.61 14.86
CA THR A 600 -26.33 -4.47 13.42
C THR A 600 -26.83 -5.64 12.56
N SER A 601 -27.47 -6.66 13.16
CA SER A 601 -27.83 -7.92 12.49
C SER A 601 -26.65 -8.67 11.84
N ASN A 602 -25.41 -8.38 12.26
CA ASN A 602 -24.22 -9.09 11.79
C ASN A 602 -23.96 -10.34 12.63
N VAL A 603 -23.44 -11.40 12.01
CA VAL A 603 -23.16 -12.65 12.72
C VAL A 603 -21.79 -12.58 13.40
N ILE A 604 -21.77 -12.85 14.71
CA ILE A 604 -20.56 -12.76 15.57
C ILE A 604 -19.44 -13.67 15.08
N ASP A 605 -19.78 -14.82 14.50
CA ASP A 605 -18.82 -15.82 14.00
C ASP A 605 -18.08 -15.40 12.71
N GLN A 606 -18.54 -14.35 12.02
CA GLN A 606 -17.93 -13.84 10.78
C GLN A 606 -16.97 -12.67 11.03
N GLU A 607 -16.94 -12.10 12.24
CA GLU A 607 -16.03 -11.00 12.55
C GLU A 607 -14.60 -11.52 12.71
N LYS A 608 -13.72 -11.07 11.83
CA LYS A 608 -12.28 -11.34 11.91
C LYS A 608 -11.52 -10.09 12.28
N MET A 609 -10.50 -10.27 13.10
CA MET A 609 -9.71 -9.17 13.64
C MET A 609 -8.28 -9.23 13.11
N ALA A 610 -7.87 -8.19 12.39
CA ALA A 610 -6.46 -7.90 12.19
C ALA A 610 -5.94 -7.03 13.34
N VAL A 611 -4.64 -7.05 13.60
CA VAL A 611 -4.01 -6.26 14.67
C VAL A 611 -2.93 -5.36 14.08
N ILE A 612 -3.04 -4.07 14.36
CA ILE A 612 -2.10 -3.06 13.90
C ILE A 612 -1.10 -2.79 15.03
N LEU A 613 0.19 -2.96 14.74
CA LEU A 613 1.30 -2.58 15.59
C LEU A 613 1.90 -1.29 15.04
N GLN A 614 1.63 -0.18 15.71
CA GLN A 614 1.98 1.15 15.23
C GLN A 614 2.86 1.87 16.24
N GLU A 615 3.91 2.55 15.77
CA GLU A 615 4.69 3.47 16.58
C GLU A 615 3.80 4.60 17.14
N VAL A 616 3.83 4.81 18.46
CA VAL A 616 3.14 5.93 19.11
C VAL A 616 3.92 7.21 18.82
N VAL A 617 3.24 8.23 18.31
CA VAL A 617 3.85 9.54 18.05
C VAL A 617 4.00 10.30 19.37
N GLY A 618 5.22 10.73 19.68
CA GLY A 618 5.45 11.66 20.79
C GLY A 618 6.91 11.82 21.22
N HIS A 619 7.09 12.49 22.35
CA HIS A 619 8.36 12.59 23.06
C HIS A 619 8.21 12.06 24.49
N GLN A 620 9.31 11.57 25.05
CA GLN A 620 9.37 11.13 26.43
C GLN A 620 9.74 12.30 27.35
N TYR A 621 8.94 12.51 28.38
CA TYR A 621 9.14 13.50 29.43
C TYR A 621 9.16 12.78 30.79
N GLY A 622 10.35 12.41 31.27
CA GLY A 622 10.48 11.63 32.49
C GLY A 622 9.75 10.27 32.41
N ASP A 623 8.68 10.13 33.19
CA ASP A 623 7.87 8.92 33.34
C ASP A 623 6.63 8.86 32.43
N HIS A 624 6.44 9.82 31.53
CA HIS A 624 5.28 9.88 30.65
C HIS A 624 5.64 10.27 29.21
N TYR A 625 4.81 9.85 28.26
CA TYR A 625 5.07 9.97 26.82
C TYR A 625 3.84 10.50 26.08
N TYR A 626 3.99 11.57 25.29
CA TYR A 626 2.89 12.19 24.53
C TYR A 626 3.40 13.08 23.38
N PRO A 627 2.59 13.30 22.32
CA PRO A 627 2.90 14.24 21.25
C PRO A 627 2.66 15.69 21.66
N THR A 628 3.28 16.63 20.96
CA THR A 628 3.02 18.07 21.19
C THR A 628 1.53 18.38 21.09
N PHE A 629 0.86 17.85 20.06
CA PHE A 629 -0.59 17.86 19.97
C PHE A 629 -1.12 16.77 19.04
N SER A 630 -2.42 16.52 19.14
CA SER A 630 -3.17 15.64 18.26
C SER A 630 -4.43 16.33 17.79
N GLY A 631 -5.03 15.80 16.72
CA GLY A 631 -6.26 16.35 16.18
C GLY A 631 -7.08 15.38 15.35
N VAL A 632 -8.34 15.76 15.17
CA VAL A 632 -9.29 15.08 14.28
C VAL A 632 -9.80 16.11 13.29
N LEU A 633 -9.54 15.88 12.01
CA LEU A 633 -9.96 16.70 10.89
C LEU A 633 -11.16 16.06 10.19
N ARG A 634 -12.20 16.82 9.92
CA ARG A 634 -13.33 16.39 9.08
C ARG A 634 -13.40 17.31 7.88
N SER A 635 -13.52 16.73 6.69
CA SER A 635 -13.68 17.50 5.45
C SER A 635 -15.05 18.16 5.32
N LEU A 636 -15.97 17.91 6.26
CA LEU A 636 -17.30 18.49 6.28
C LEU A 636 -17.58 19.08 7.66
N ASN A 637 -17.97 20.35 7.66
CA ASN A 637 -18.38 21.12 8.82
C ASN A 637 -19.91 21.14 8.87
N TYR A 638 -20.50 20.36 9.76
CA TYR A 638 -21.95 20.32 9.89
C TYR A 638 -22.52 21.60 10.50
N TYR A 639 -21.72 22.40 11.22
CA TYR A 639 -22.17 23.59 11.95
C TYR A 639 -21.25 24.77 11.63
N PRO A 640 -21.31 25.32 10.40
CA PRO A 640 -20.53 26.49 10.04
C PRO A 640 -20.90 27.70 10.90
N ILE A 641 -19.89 28.43 11.37
CA ILE A 641 -20.06 29.65 12.16
C ILE A 641 -19.60 30.85 11.34
N GLY A 642 -20.38 31.95 11.33
CA GLY A 642 -19.99 33.19 10.66
C GLY A 642 -19.90 33.02 9.14
N ASP A 643 -18.70 33.19 8.59
CA ASP A 643 -18.41 33.08 7.15
C ASP A 643 -17.92 31.67 6.73
N GLU A 644 -17.86 30.71 7.66
CA GLU A 644 -17.51 29.32 7.34
C GLU A 644 -18.56 28.68 6.41
N THR A 645 -18.13 27.76 5.55
CA THR A 645 -19.00 26.90 4.74
C THR A 645 -18.90 25.44 5.17
N ALA A 646 -19.88 24.62 4.77
CA ALA A 646 -19.90 23.21 5.12
C ALA A 646 -18.70 22.44 4.50
N GLU A 647 -18.26 22.83 3.31
CA GLU A 647 -17.18 22.21 2.56
C GLU A 647 -15.77 22.61 3.01
N GLU A 648 -15.64 23.66 3.83
CA GLU A 648 -14.34 24.11 4.36
C GLU A 648 -13.81 23.20 5.47
N GLY A 649 -14.63 22.27 5.99
CA GLY A 649 -14.22 21.29 6.98
C GLY A 649 -13.92 21.90 8.35
N ILE A 650 -13.67 21.02 9.32
CA ILE A 650 -13.49 21.38 10.72
C ILE A 650 -12.46 20.49 11.42
N ALA A 651 -11.58 21.11 12.20
CA ALA A 651 -10.58 20.40 13.01
C ALA A 651 -10.83 20.59 14.51
N SER A 652 -10.71 19.51 15.27
CA SER A 652 -10.64 19.52 16.74
C SER A 652 -9.18 19.27 17.14
N LEU A 653 -8.59 20.16 17.93
CA LEU A 653 -7.19 20.09 18.37
C LEU A 653 -7.09 19.92 19.90
N ALA A 654 -6.13 19.12 20.36
CA ALA A 654 -5.83 18.95 21.78
C ALA A 654 -4.33 18.70 22.03
N LEU A 655 -3.83 19.18 23.17
CA LEU A 655 -2.53 18.80 23.72
C LEU A 655 -2.54 17.32 24.12
N GLY A 656 -1.45 16.61 23.82
CA GLY A 656 -1.25 15.21 24.22
C GLY A 656 -1.92 14.20 23.29
N LEU A 657 -2.18 13.00 23.83
CA LEU A 657 -2.70 11.85 23.06
C LEU A 657 -4.12 12.09 22.51
N GLY A 658 -4.36 11.66 21.27
CA GLY A 658 -5.64 11.84 20.56
C GLY A 658 -6.85 11.16 21.21
N LYS A 659 -6.63 10.16 22.09
CA LYS A 659 -7.69 9.55 22.89
C LYS A 659 -8.50 10.59 23.68
N TYR A 660 -7.86 11.70 24.06
CA TYR A 660 -8.54 12.82 24.75
C TYR A 660 -9.68 13.44 23.91
N ILE A 661 -9.49 13.55 22.59
CA ILE A 661 -10.51 14.08 21.66
C ILE A 661 -11.61 13.04 21.47
N VAL A 662 -11.22 11.79 21.30
CA VAL A 662 -12.12 10.66 21.09
C VAL A 662 -13.08 10.46 22.26
N ASP A 663 -12.58 10.59 23.50
CA ASP A 663 -13.34 10.43 24.74
C ASP A 663 -14.21 11.67 25.10
N GLY A 664 -14.26 12.67 24.22
CA GLY A 664 -15.10 13.87 24.38
C GLY A 664 -14.50 14.95 25.29
N GLY A 665 -13.18 15.03 25.40
CA GLY A 665 -12.47 16.06 26.17
C GLY A 665 -12.66 17.49 25.66
N GLN A 666 -12.10 18.47 26.36
CA GLN A 666 -12.14 19.90 25.98
C GLN A 666 -11.13 20.21 24.88
N THR A 667 -11.60 20.39 23.65
CA THR A 667 -10.76 20.62 22.46
C THR A 667 -10.95 22.00 21.87
N LEU A 668 -9.95 22.48 21.11
CA LEU A 668 -10.08 23.70 20.31
C LEU A 668 -10.69 23.37 18.93
N ARG A 669 -11.82 23.99 18.59
CA ARG A 669 -12.47 23.87 17.27
C ARG A 669 -11.93 24.94 16.33
N VAL A 670 -11.47 24.57 15.14
CA VAL A 670 -10.98 25.53 14.13
C VAL A 670 -11.18 25.03 12.69
N SER A 671 -11.70 25.88 11.81
CA SER A 671 -11.71 25.60 10.38
C SER A 671 -10.31 25.86 9.78
N PRO A 672 -9.73 24.92 9.01
CA PRO A 672 -8.44 25.13 8.35
C PRO A 672 -8.41 26.33 7.39
N TYR A 673 -9.55 26.76 6.86
CA TYR A 673 -9.65 27.92 5.95
C TYR A 673 -9.77 29.25 6.70
N HIS A 674 -10.21 29.21 7.97
CA HIS A 674 -10.40 30.39 8.82
C HIS A 674 -9.60 30.27 10.13
N PRO A 675 -8.26 30.09 10.09
CA PRO A 675 -7.45 29.78 11.28
C PRO A 675 -7.39 30.92 12.32
N HIS A 676 -7.83 32.13 11.95
CA HIS A 676 -7.94 33.28 12.85
C HIS A 676 -9.30 33.38 13.56
N GLN A 677 -10.31 32.62 13.15
CA GLN A 677 -11.66 32.68 13.69
C GLN A 677 -11.89 31.57 14.74
N VAL A 678 -11.19 31.68 15.88
CA VAL A 678 -11.28 30.68 16.96
C VAL A 678 -12.21 31.21 18.06
N LEU A 679 -13.45 30.70 18.10
CA LEU A 679 -14.50 31.14 19.04
C LEU A 679 -14.07 30.97 20.50
N GLN A 680 -13.46 29.83 20.85
CA GLN A 680 -13.05 29.56 22.22
C GLN A 680 -12.03 30.57 22.74
N THR A 681 -11.30 31.27 21.87
CA THR A 681 -10.30 32.27 22.24
C THR A 681 -10.72 33.70 21.92
N SER A 682 -11.98 33.93 21.52
CA SER A 682 -12.46 35.27 21.13
C SER A 682 -12.57 36.24 22.30
N GLU A 683 -12.97 35.73 23.47
CA GLU A 683 -13.10 36.48 24.71
C GLU A 683 -12.27 35.83 25.83
N MET A 684 -11.74 36.65 26.74
CA MET A 684 -10.86 36.18 27.81
C MET A 684 -11.55 35.19 28.75
N GLU A 685 -12.79 35.48 29.16
CA GLU A 685 -13.55 34.59 30.05
C GLU A 685 -13.85 33.24 29.39
N THR A 686 -14.25 33.27 28.11
CA THR A 686 -14.48 32.08 27.28
C THR A 686 -13.20 31.26 27.15
N ALA A 687 -12.06 31.89 26.85
CA ALA A 687 -10.78 31.21 26.75
C ALA A 687 -10.38 30.51 28.05
N LEU A 688 -10.63 31.14 29.20
CA LEU A 688 -10.34 30.51 30.49
C LEU A 688 -11.32 29.37 30.81
N LYS A 689 -12.55 29.42 30.33
CA LYS A 689 -13.56 28.38 30.60
C LYS A 689 -13.43 27.18 29.67
N GLU A 690 -13.15 27.41 28.39
CA GLU A 690 -13.35 26.43 27.32
C GLU A 690 -12.05 25.83 26.76
N THR A 691 -10.89 26.37 27.14
CA THR A 691 -9.61 25.76 26.77
C THR A 691 -9.20 24.65 27.73
N GLN A 692 -8.50 23.68 27.15
CA GLN A 692 -8.04 22.47 27.81
C GLN A 692 -7.33 22.75 29.14
N THR A 693 -7.73 22.05 30.21
CA THR A 693 -7.10 22.11 31.53
C THR A 693 -6.32 20.85 31.88
N ARG A 694 -6.61 19.74 31.20
CA ARG A 694 -6.01 18.41 31.38
C ARG A 694 -5.72 17.75 30.04
N PHE A 695 -4.72 16.89 29.99
CA PHE A 695 -4.36 16.13 28.79
C PHE A 695 -4.04 14.68 29.14
N TYR A 696 -4.00 13.82 28.12
CA TYR A 696 -3.63 12.41 28.25
C TYR A 696 -2.20 12.16 27.80
N ALA A 697 -1.46 11.40 28.61
CA ALA A 697 -0.12 10.92 28.32
C ALA A 697 -0.02 9.43 28.66
N LEU A 698 0.85 8.71 27.96
CA LEU A 698 1.14 7.30 28.23
C LEU A 698 2.06 7.19 29.44
N ASP A 699 1.73 6.29 30.37
CA ASP A 699 2.58 5.97 31.50
C ASP A 699 3.73 5.05 31.07
N MET A 700 4.97 5.49 31.27
CA MET A 700 6.18 4.71 30.96
C MET A 700 6.68 3.89 32.16
N SER A 701 6.12 4.09 33.35
CA SER A 701 6.56 3.41 34.58
C SER A 701 5.86 2.06 34.82
N HIS A 702 4.67 1.88 34.25
CA HIS A 702 3.87 0.67 34.43
C HIS A 702 4.33 -0.43 33.46
N VAL A 703 5.11 -1.38 33.98
CA VAL A 703 5.65 -2.52 33.23
C VAL A 703 5.09 -3.82 33.83
N GLY A 704 4.23 -4.52 33.09
CA GLY A 704 3.59 -5.75 33.59
C GLY A 704 2.61 -6.41 32.63
N ASP A 705 2.15 -7.59 33.01
CA ASP A 705 1.15 -8.42 32.29
C ASP A 705 -0.29 -8.19 32.77
N ASP A 706 -0.51 -7.21 33.65
CA ASP A 706 -1.80 -6.93 34.28
C ASP A 706 -2.74 -6.13 33.37
N PHE A 707 -2.87 -6.59 32.12
CA PHE A 707 -3.83 -6.06 31.16
C PHE A 707 -5.25 -6.15 31.71
N LYS A 708 -6.01 -5.08 31.53
CA LYS A 708 -7.40 -4.97 31.96
C LYS A 708 -8.33 -4.87 30.75
N VAL A 709 -9.61 -5.11 31.00
CA VAL A 709 -10.68 -4.89 30.01
C VAL A 709 -10.70 -3.42 29.56
N ASP A 710 -10.49 -2.50 30.51
CA ASP A 710 -10.29 -1.07 30.23
C ASP A 710 -8.97 -0.84 29.48
N ASP A 711 -9.07 -0.25 28.29
CA ASP A 711 -7.96 0.02 27.39
C ASP A 711 -7.19 1.30 27.75
N GLY A 712 -7.72 2.11 28.68
CA GLY A 712 -7.07 3.28 29.26
C GLY A 712 -6.21 2.98 30.48
N PHE A 713 -5.97 1.71 30.83
CA PHE A 713 -5.36 1.32 32.12
C PHE A 713 -3.97 1.93 32.38
N ASN A 714 -3.25 2.31 31.33
CA ASN A 714 -1.92 2.92 31.40
C ASN A 714 -1.87 4.35 30.83
N ILE A 715 -3.01 5.02 30.75
CA ILE A 715 -3.10 6.42 30.34
C ILE A 715 -3.24 7.31 31.58
N LYS A 716 -2.29 8.22 31.76
CA LYS A 716 -2.32 9.23 32.82
C LYS A 716 -3.08 10.47 32.34
N SER A 717 -4.06 10.90 33.12
CA SER A 717 -4.65 12.24 32.97
C SER A 717 -3.82 13.25 33.76
N LEU A 718 -3.11 14.15 33.07
CA LEU A 718 -2.24 15.16 33.66
C LEU A 718 -2.86 16.56 33.52
N ARG A 719 -2.42 17.52 34.35
CA ARG A 719 -2.81 18.93 34.22
C ARG A 719 -1.86 19.65 33.27
N VAL A 720 -2.34 20.64 32.53
CA VAL A 720 -1.52 21.46 31.60
C VAL A 720 -0.27 22.06 32.25
N LYS A 721 -0.31 22.33 33.57
CA LYS A 721 0.86 22.80 34.32
C LYS A 721 2.05 21.83 34.30
N GLU A 722 1.82 20.53 34.14
CA GLU A 722 2.91 19.55 34.00
C GLU A 722 3.57 19.69 32.63
N ALA A 723 2.79 19.86 31.55
CA ALA A 723 3.32 20.13 30.21
C ALA A 723 4.14 21.44 30.13
N ASP A 724 3.80 22.45 30.94
CA ASP A 724 4.59 23.68 31.07
C ASP A 724 5.99 23.40 31.65
N LYS A 725 6.10 22.47 32.62
CA LYS A 725 7.40 22.04 33.16
C LYS A 725 8.21 21.22 32.16
N ASP A 726 7.52 20.46 31.32
CA ASP A 726 8.13 19.64 30.27
C ASP A 726 8.67 20.49 29.10
N GLY A 727 8.27 21.76 29.00
CA GLY A 727 8.62 22.64 27.89
C GLY A 727 7.93 22.28 26.57
N SER A 728 6.89 21.45 26.61
CA SER A 728 6.17 20.93 25.44
C SER A 728 5.15 21.92 24.85
N LEU A 729 4.82 22.99 25.58
CA LEU A 729 3.79 23.96 25.19
C LEU A 729 4.24 25.00 24.15
N ASN A 730 5.53 25.01 23.78
CA ASN A 730 6.09 26.02 22.88
C ASN A 730 5.38 26.01 21.52
N GLY A 731 4.85 27.16 21.11
CA GLY A 731 4.12 27.32 19.84
C GLY A 731 2.63 26.96 19.90
N ILE A 732 2.12 26.40 21.00
CA ILE A 732 0.72 25.99 21.14
C ILE A 732 -0.02 26.63 22.32
N ALA A 733 0.66 27.37 23.19
CA ALA A 733 0.07 28.03 24.36
C ALA A 733 0.26 29.55 24.39
N SER A 734 -0.73 30.24 24.97
CA SER A 734 -0.69 31.65 25.39
C SER A 734 -0.70 31.74 26.93
N THR A 735 -0.22 32.83 27.51
CA THR A 735 -0.27 33.07 28.96
C THR A 735 -1.35 34.09 29.31
N TYR A 736 -2.25 33.73 30.22
CA TYR A 736 -3.14 34.69 30.89
C TYR A 736 -2.39 35.45 31.98
N ASP A 737 -2.35 36.77 31.88
CA ASP A 737 -1.81 37.68 32.90
C ASP A 737 -2.93 38.18 33.81
N PRO A 738 -2.98 37.76 35.10
CA PRO A 738 -4.01 38.20 36.03
C PRO A 738 -3.94 39.68 36.38
N SER A 739 -2.78 40.33 36.22
CA SER A 739 -2.57 41.73 36.60
C SER A 739 -3.24 42.67 35.62
N ASP A 740 -3.06 42.39 34.33
CA ASP A 740 -3.58 43.18 33.22
C ASP A 740 -4.92 42.63 32.68
N GLN A 741 -5.36 41.46 33.14
CA GLN A 741 -6.54 40.73 32.66
C GLN A 741 -6.53 40.49 31.14
N ILE A 742 -5.35 40.22 30.58
CA ILE A 742 -5.16 39.94 29.15
C ILE A 742 -4.53 38.57 28.92
N ILE A 743 -4.78 38.01 27.74
CA ILE A 743 -4.07 36.83 27.25
C ILE A 743 -2.98 37.32 26.31
N ARG A 744 -1.72 36.98 26.61
CA ARG A 744 -0.55 37.30 25.79
C ARG A 744 -0.11 36.05 25.04
N ASP A 745 0.08 36.18 23.74
CA ASP A 745 0.53 35.07 22.91
C ASP A 745 1.95 34.62 23.25
N GLY A 746 2.12 33.32 23.43
CA GLY A 746 3.38 32.71 23.85
C GLY A 746 3.46 32.43 25.36
N ILE A 747 4.60 31.85 25.75
CA ILE A 747 4.84 31.39 27.11
C ILE A 747 5.67 32.41 27.87
N TYR A 748 5.03 33.04 28.86
CA TYR A 748 5.64 33.98 29.81
C TYR A 748 5.71 33.40 31.22
N GLU A 749 6.61 33.87 32.07
CA GLU A 749 6.67 33.47 33.47
C GLU A 749 5.41 33.92 34.25
N GLY A 750 4.87 33.05 35.10
CA GLY A 750 3.62 33.29 35.82
C GLY A 750 2.37 33.10 34.96
N GLY A 751 1.20 33.34 35.56
CA GLY A 751 -0.09 33.25 34.88
C GLY A 751 -0.55 31.83 34.53
N ARG A 752 -1.81 31.68 34.10
CA ARG A 752 -2.36 30.40 33.62
C ARG A 752 -1.99 30.20 32.15
N LYS A 753 -1.57 28.99 31.78
CA LYS A 753 -1.36 28.61 30.36
C LYS A 753 -2.70 28.27 29.71
N VAL A 754 -2.96 28.89 28.58
CA VAL A 754 -4.16 28.74 27.75
C VAL A 754 -3.73 28.02 26.48
N ILE A 755 -4.28 26.85 26.20
CA ILE A 755 -3.95 26.07 25.00
C ILE A 755 -4.71 26.68 23.81
N SER A 756 -4.07 27.66 23.16
CA SER A 756 -4.67 28.52 22.12
C SER A 756 -4.28 28.10 20.70
N PHE A 757 -3.22 27.31 20.54
CA PHE A 757 -2.63 26.96 19.24
C PHE A 757 -2.21 28.18 18.38
N CYS A 758 -2.06 29.37 18.97
CA CYS A 758 -1.83 30.62 18.24
C CYS A 758 -0.59 30.57 17.33
N GLY A 759 0.48 29.90 17.78
CA GLY A 759 1.73 29.79 17.03
C GLY A 759 1.60 29.01 15.72
N VAL A 760 0.86 27.89 15.77
CA VAL A 760 0.66 26.99 14.62
C VAL A 760 -0.52 27.39 13.74
N LEU A 761 -1.51 28.11 14.27
CA LEU A 761 -2.67 28.56 13.50
C LEU A 761 -2.45 29.94 12.86
N GLN A 762 -1.86 30.89 13.58
CA GLN A 762 -1.90 32.30 13.22
C GLN A 762 -0.52 32.91 12.93
N GLN A 763 0.54 32.42 13.58
CA GLN A 763 1.87 33.02 13.51
C GLN A 763 2.81 32.36 12.47
N GLY A 764 2.34 31.31 11.78
CA GLY A 764 3.10 30.64 10.73
C GLY A 764 4.38 29.95 11.22
N ILE A 765 4.44 29.55 12.50
CA ILE A 765 5.58 28.81 13.07
C ILE A 765 5.65 27.41 12.44
N PHE A 766 4.49 26.83 12.16
CA PHE A 766 4.30 25.54 11.48
C PHE A 766 3.06 25.66 10.56
N PRO A 767 3.10 25.17 9.31
CA PRO A 767 2.03 25.34 8.33
C PRO A 767 0.88 24.35 8.56
N LEU A 768 0.29 24.35 9.77
CA LEU A 768 -0.80 23.45 10.13
C LEU A 768 -2.04 23.66 9.24
N PRO A 769 -2.54 24.91 9.03
CA PRO A 769 -3.75 25.13 8.24
C PRO A 769 -3.61 24.59 6.81
N GLU A 770 -2.47 24.85 6.16
CA GLU A 770 -2.21 24.41 4.79
C GLU A 770 -2.13 22.89 4.68
N ILE A 771 -1.47 22.22 5.63
CA ILE A 771 -1.39 20.75 5.67
C ILE A 771 -2.79 20.15 5.87
N LEU A 772 -3.62 20.71 6.75
CA LEU A 772 -4.98 20.22 6.96
C LEU A 772 -5.85 20.41 5.71
N GLN A 773 -5.76 21.57 5.04
CA GLN A 773 -6.48 21.81 3.78
C GLN A 773 -6.09 20.78 2.71
N MET A 774 -4.80 20.49 2.56
CA MET A 774 -4.31 19.50 1.59
C MET A 774 -4.73 18.08 1.98
N ALA A 775 -4.62 17.71 3.26
CA ALA A 775 -5.00 16.40 3.76
C ALA A 775 -6.49 16.10 3.53
N GLN A 776 -7.39 17.04 3.86
CA GLN A 776 -8.82 16.84 3.62
C GLN A 776 -9.17 16.82 2.13
N LYS A 777 -8.51 17.65 1.32
CA LYS A 777 -8.75 17.72 -0.13
C LYS A 777 -8.38 16.39 -0.79
N TYR A 778 -7.13 15.96 -0.64
CA TYR A 778 -6.67 14.71 -1.26
C TYR A 778 -7.33 13.48 -0.66
N GLY A 779 -7.58 13.48 0.65
CA GLY A 779 -8.36 12.44 1.32
C GLY A 779 -9.76 12.29 0.71
N SER A 780 -10.48 13.40 0.52
CA SER A 780 -11.84 13.38 -0.03
C SER A 780 -11.87 13.07 -1.53
N GLU A 781 -10.92 13.60 -2.31
CA GLU A 781 -10.83 13.37 -3.76
C GLU A 781 -10.52 11.90 -4.09
N GLU A 782 -9.56 11.28 -3.37
CA GLU A 782 -9.19 9.89 -3.59
C GLU A 782 -10.26 8.93 -3.03
N MET A 783 -10.88 9.23 -1.88
CA MET A 783 -12.02 8.44 -1.36
C MET A 783 -13.33 8.70 -2.12
N ARG A 784 -13.42 9.78 -2.91
CA ARG A 784 -14.64 10.25 -3.58
C ARG A 784 -15.82 10.49 -2.64
N ARG A 785 -15.54 10.78 -1.37
CA ARG A 785 -16.50 11.02 -0.29
C ARG A 785 -15.87 11.95 0.76
N PRO A 786 -16.67 12.65 1.59
CA PRO A 786 -16.11 13.37 2.73
C PRO A 786 -15.40 12.40 3.67
N VAL A 787 -14.34 12.87 4.33
CA VAL A 787 -13.47 12.04 5.18
C VAL A 787 -13.24 12.65 6.55
N GLU A 788 -13.03 11.78 7.52
CA GLU A 788 -12.45 12.09 8.83
C GLU A 788 -11.01 11.57 8.86
N ILE A 789 -10.07 12.37 9.35
CA ILE A 789 -8.64 12.07 9.44
C ILE A 789 -8.17 12.33 10.86
N GLU A 790 -7.61 11.32 11.51
CA GLU A 790 -6.90 11.48 12.78
C GLU A 790 -5.43 11.77 12.52
N PHE A 791 -4.85 12.69 13.28
CA PHE A 791 -3.44 13.05 13.13
C PHE A 791 -2.77 13.39 14.47
N ALA A 792 -1.44 13.33 14.48
CA ALA A 792 -0.60 13.80 15.58
C ALA A 792 0.60 14.58 15.06
N CYS A 793 1.08 15.53 15.85
CA CYS A 793 2.19 16.40 15.46
C CYS A 793 3.22 16.51 16.59
N ASN A 794 4.50 16.40 16.21
CA ASN A 794 5.63 16.71 17.08
C ASN A 794 6.31 17.98 16.58
N LEU A 795 6.43 18.99 17.44
CA LEU A 795 7.16 20.23 17.12
C LEU A 795 8.55 20.21 17.76
N ASN A 796 9.55 20.50 16.94
CA ASN A 796 10.95 20.59 17.32
C ASN A 796 11.43 22.04 17.18
N SER A 797 11.61 22.71 18.31
CA SER A 797 12.17 24.07 18.35
C SER A 797 13.69 24.03 18.29
N THR A 798 14.28 24.56 17.22
CA THR A 798 15.74 24.67 17.05
C THR A 798 16.18 26.13 16.99
N PRO A 799 17.48 26.44 17.17
CA PRO A 799 18.00 27.80 17.01
C PRO A 799 17.79 28.40 15.62
N GLN A 800 17.58 27.57 14.58
CA GLN A 800 17.32 28.00 13.21
C GLN A 800 15.82 28.18 12.90
N GLY A 801 14.94 27.84 13.84
CA GLY A 801 13.48 27.89 13.70
C GLY A 801 12.79 26.63 14.22
N THR A 802 11.46 26.64 14.23
CA THR A 802 10.65 25.46 14.56
C THR A 802 10.40 24.62 13.31
N THR A 803 10.63 23.32 13.42
CA THR A 803 10.26 22.29 12.44
C THR A 803 9.28 21.33 13.09
N GLY A 804 8.54 20.55 12.30
CA GLY A 804 7.64 19.55 12.87
C GLY A 804 7.39 18.36 11.96
N ASP A 805 7.04 17.24 12.58
CA ASP A 805 6.61 16.03 11.90
C ASP A 805 5.11 15.89 12.07
N PHE A 806 4.37 15.81 10.96
CA PHE A 806 2.93 15.62 10.92
C PHE A 806 2.60 14.19 10.50
N TYR A 807 1.94 13.47 11.40
CA TYR A 807 1.61 12.06 11.22
C TYR A 807 0.12 11.87 11.00
N LEU A 808 -0.23 11.26 9.88
CA LEU A 808 -1.58 10.79 9.59
C LEU A 808 -1.78 9.43 10.27
N LEU A 809 -2.75 9.32 11.17
CA LEU A 809 -2.95 8.17 12.05
C LEU A 809 -4.11 7.26 11.63
N GLN A 810 -5.14 7.83 11.00
CA GLN A 810 -6.29 7.09 10.50
C GLN A 810 -7.07 7.95 9.49
N ILE A 811 -7.74 7.31 8.54
CA ILE A 811 -8.71 7.94 7.64
C ILE A 811 -9.98 7.11 7.61
N ARG A 812 -11.14 7.78 7.63
CA ARG A 812 -12.46 7.15 7.55
C ARG A 812 -13.36 7.93 6.60
N PRO A 813 -14.22 7.26 5.81
CA PRO A 813 -15.27 7.95 5.08
C PRO A 813 -16.36 8.43 6.05
N ILE A 814 -16.90 9.62 5.83
CA ILE A 814 -18.11 10.11 6.50
C ILE A 814 -19.32 9.64 5.67
N VAL A 815 -20.28 8.97 6.30
CA VAL A 815 -21.50 8.50 5.64
C VAL A 815 -22.43 9.68 5.36
N ASP A 816 -22.53 10.07 4.10
CA ASP A 816 -23.54 11.03 3.61
C ASP A 816 -24.79 10.25 3.16
N SER A 817 -25.84 10.27 3.98
CA SER A 817 -27.13 9.64 3.66
C SER A 817 -27.86 10.45 2.59
N LYS A 818 -27.59 10.15 1.32
CA LYS A 818 -28.32 10.71 0.17
C LYS A 818 -29.70 10.08 0.01
N GLN A 819 -30.63 10.35 0.93
CA GLN A 819 -32.05 10.31 0.56
C GLN A 819 -32.42 11.70 0.01
N VAL A 820 -33.30 11.79 -0.98
CA VAL A 820 -33.80 13.09 -1.45
C VAL A 820 -35.03 13.39 -0.62
N LEU A 821 -34.97 14.43 0.22
CA LEU A 821 -36.16 14.99 0.86
C LEU A 821 -36.67 16.09 -0.06
N ASP A 822 -37.87 15.93 -0.62
CA ASP A 822 -38.50 16.90 -1.53
C ASP A 822 -39.47 17.85 -0.78
N GLU A 823 -39.63 17.68 0.54
CA GLU A 823 -40.49 18.50 1.41
C GLU A 823 -39.69 19.61 2.12
N ASP A 824 -40.21 20.84 2.12
CA ASP A 824 -39.59 21.96 2.86
C ASP A 824 -40.07 21.99 4.32
N LEU A 825 -39.24 21.47 5.22
CA LEU A 825 -39.53 21.33 6.65
C LEU A 825 -39.79 22.66 7.38
N ALA A 826 -39.34 23.78 6.80
CA ALA A 826 -39.53 25.12 7.36
C ALA A 826 -41.00 25.60 7.27
N VAL A 827 -41.81 25.02 6.37
CA VAL A 827 -43.20 25.47 6.12
C VAL A 827 -44.18 24.89 7.15
N ILE A 828 -43.79 23.83 7.86
CA ILE A 828 -44.63 23.13 8.84
C ILE A 828 -44.87 24.04 10.05
N PRO A 829 -46.10 24.21 10.56
CA PRO A 829 -46.38 24.99 11.77
C PRO A 829 -45.85 24.31 13.04
N ASP A 830 -45.31 25.10 13.97
CA ASP A 830 -44.79 24.59 15.27
C ASP A 830 -45.85 23.88 16.11
N GLU A 831 -47.12 24.28 15.97
CA GLU A 831 -48.28 23.68 16.66
C GLU A 831 -48.45 22.19 16.30
N GLN A 832 -47.98 21.76 15.14
CA GLN A 832 -48.05 20.37 14.67
C GLN A 832 -46.82 19.55 15.07
N CYS A 833 -45.78 20.19 15.62
CA CYS A 833 -44.50 19.56 15.92
C CYS A 833 -44.38 19.24 17.41
N LEU A 834 -44.16 17.97 17.74
CA LEU A 834 -43.69 17.57 19.06
C LEU A 834 -42.27 18.09 19.32
N LEU A 835 -41.41 17.98 18.29
CA LEU A 835 -40.02 18.44 18.31
C LEU A 835 -39.72 19.21 17.02
N ARG A 836 -39.00 20.34 17.14
CA ARG A 836 -38.35 21.03 16.02
C ARG A 836 -36.93 21.38 16.42
N SER A 837 -35.99 21.11 15.52
CA SER A 837 -34.60 21.54 15.66
C SER A 837 -34.17 22.28 14.39
N GLN A 838 -33.49 23.42 14.58
CA GLN A 838 -32.74 24.12 13.51
C GLN A 838 -31.29 23.63 13.42
N ASN A 839 -30.94 22.64 14.24
CA ASN A 839 -29.64 22.03 14.40
C ASN A 839 -29.80 20.50 14.37
N SER A 840 -30.39 19.99 13.29
CA SER A 840 -30.68 18.57 13.07
C SER A 840 -29.66 17.91 12.15
N LEU A 841 -29.31 16.67 12.50
CA LEU A 841 -28.48 15.78 11.70
C LEU A 841 -29.23 14.48 11.42
N GLY A 842 -28.82 13.82 10.34
CA GLY A 842 -29.56 12.72 9.75
C GLY A 842 -30.35 13.22 8.55
N HIS A 843 -30.76 12.29 7.69
CA HIS A 843 -31.48 12.63 6.47
C HIS A 843 -32.48 11.53 6.13
N GLY A 844 -33.74 11.88 5.94
CA GLY A 844 -34.80 10.93 5.60
C GLY A 844 -36.10 11.13 6.38
N ILE A 845 -37.04 10.19 6.16
CA ILE A 845 -38.36 10.15 6.79
C ILE A 845 -38.53 8.80 7.52
N SER A 846 -38.99 8.81 8.77
CA SER A 846 -39.32 7.63 9.57
C SER A 846 -40.76 7.73 10.07
N GLU A 847 -41.55 6.67 9.91
CA GLU A 847 -42.97 6.58 10.32
C GLU A 847 -43.26 5.28 11.10
N ASP A 848 -42.24 4.75 11.78
CA ASP A 848 -42.22 3.44 12.45
C ASP A 848 -42.13 3.54 13.98
N VAL A 849 -41.98 4.74 14.54
CA VAL A 849 -41.73 4.95 15.97
C VAL A 849 -43.00 5.43 16.68
N VAL A 850 -43.38 4.79 17.78
CA VAL A 850 -44.54 5.18 18.63
C VAL A 850 -44.15 5.56 20.06
N ASP A 851 -42.91 5.25 20.45
CA ASP A 851 -42.43 5.34 21.82
C ASP A 851 -41.49 6.54 22.00
N VAL A 852 -41.67 7.31 23.08
CA VAL A 852 -40.80 8.43 23.47
C VAL A 852 -40.31 8.22 24.90
N VAL A 853 -38.99 8.27 25.07
CA VAL A 853 -38.29 8.16 26.35
C VAL A 853 -37.59 9.48 26.61
N TYR A 854 -37.85 10.11 27.75
CA TYR A 854 -37.25 11.38 28.10
C TYR A 854 -36.81 11.45 29.57
N VAL A 855 -35.74 12.21 29.80
CA VAL A 855 -35.23 12.48 31.15
C VAL A 855 -36.09 13.57 31.80
N LYS A 856 -36.48 13.36 33.06
CA LYS A 856 -37.23 14.33 33.86
C LYS A 856 -36.30 15.48 34.26
N THR A 857 -36.51 16.64 33.64
CA THR A 857 -35.71 17.86 33.78
C THR A 857 -36.39 18.95 34.60
N ASP A 858 -37.14 18.55 35.63
CA ASP A 858 -37.86 19.49 36.49
C ASP A 858 -36.88 20.29 37.37
N ASP A 859 -37.36 21.23 38.20
CA ASP A 859 -36.50 22.18 38.96
C ASP A 859 -35.44 21.51 39.87
N ASP A 860 -35.58 20.22 40.18
CA ASP A 860 -34.65 19.42 41.00
C ASP A 860 -33.52 18.74 40.20
N PHE A 861 -33.43 18.92 38.87
CA PHE A 861 -32.39 18.26 38.05
C PHE A 861 -30.97 18.69 38.46
N THR A 862 -30.09 17.70 38.68
CA THR A 862 -28.67 17.93 38.98
C THR A 862 -27.79 16.98 38.17
N ALA A 863 -26.75 17.51 37.52
CA ALA A 863 -25.79 16.74 36.72
C ALA A 863 -25.05 15.62 37.49
N ALA A 864 -25.01 15.68 38.82
CA ALA A 864 -24.47 14.60 39.64
C ALA A 864 -25.23 13.27 39.47
N ASN A 865 -26.50 13.33 39.04
CA ASN A 865 -27.34 12.14 38.84
C ASN A 865 -27.20 11.52 37.44
N ASN A 866 -26.42 12.13 36.53
CA ASN A 866 -26.25 11.68 35.15
C ASN A 866 -25.75 10.23 35.05
N LEU A 867 -24.95 9.76 36.01
CA LEU A 867 -24.51 8.35 36.09
C LEU A 867 -25.70 7.39 36.29
N TYR A 868 -26.61 7.71 37.21
CA TYR A 868 -27.80 6.89 37.45
C TYR A 868 -28.79 6.94 36.27
N ILE A 869 -28.91 8.10 35.62
CA ILE A 869 -29.72 8.27 34.42
C ILE A 869 -29.23 7.35 33.30
N ALA A 870 -27.91 7.25 33.09
CA ALA A 870 -27.33 6.34 32.10
C ALA A 870 -27.70 4.87 32.35
N ASP A 871 -27.66 4.42 33.61
CA ASP A 871 -28.04 3.05 34.01
C ASP A 871 -29.54 2.77 33.81
N GLU A 872 -30.41 3.75 34.08
CA GLU A 872 -31.85 3.62 33.84
C GLU A 872 -32.17 3.51 32.34
N ILE A 873 -31.51 4.33 31.52
CA ILE A 873 -31.68 4.31 30.06
C ILE A 873 -31.19 2.99 29.46
N GLU A 874 -30.06 2.43 29.92
CA GLU A 874 -29.56 1.14 29.43
C GLU A 874 -30.60 0.02 29.64
N LYS A 875 -31.25 -0.01 30.80
CA LYS A 875 -32.30 -1.00 31.13
C LYS A 875 -33.52 -0.86 30.21
N ILE A 876 -33.93 0.37 29.93
CA ILE A 876 -35.05 0.65 29.01
C ILE A 876 -34.66 0.22 27.59
N ASN A 877 -33.49 0.63 27.11
CA ASN A 877 -32.98 0.28 25.77
C ASN A 877 -32.94 -1.24 25.55
N ARG A 878 -32.51 -2.02 26.54
CA ARG A 878 -32.49 -3.49 26.44
C ARG A 878 -33.88 -4.09 26.18
N LYS A 879 -34.94 -3.55 26.80
CA LYS A 879 -36.33 -4.01 26.54
C LYS A 879 -36.79 -3.71 25.12
N PHE A 880 -36.35 -2.59 24.56
CA PHE A 880 -36.64 -2.22 23.17
C PHE A 880 -35.91 -3.13 22.19
N LEU A 881 -34.63 -3.44 22.44
CA LEU A 881 -33.87 -4.42 21.66
C LEU A 881 -34.49 -5.82 21.71
N ASP A 882 -34.89 -6.31 22.90
CA ASP A 882 -35.51 -7.64 23.08
C ASP A 882 -36.86 -7.77 22.35
N THR A 883 -37.51 -6.65 22.04
CA THR A 883 -38.82 -6.61 21.36
C THR A 883 -38.74 -6.11 19.91
N ASP A 884 -37.53 -5.85 19.39
CA ASP A 884 -37.27 -5.30 18.06
C ASP A 884 -38.08 -4.02 17.77
N LYS A 885 -38.08 -3.09 18.74
CA LYS A 885 -38.77 -1.80 18.67
C LYS A 885 -37.80 -0.64 18.84
N ASN A 886 -38.14 0.49 18.25
CA ASN A 886 -37.36 1.73 18.32
C ASN A 886 -38.10 2.82 19.10
N TYR A 887 -37.36 3.81 19.60
CA TYR A 887 -37.93 4.94 20.36
C TYR A 887 -37.21 6.28 20.09
N ILE A 888 -37.83 7.39 20.49
CA ILE A 888 -37.19 8.72 20.52
C ILE A 888 -36.61 8.95 21.92
N LEU A 889 -35.35 9.32 22.02
CA LEU A 889 -34.66 9.61 23.28
C LEU A 889 -34.43 11.12 23.45
N ILE A 890 -34.82 11.69 24.59
CA ILE A 890 -34.68 13.13 24.88
C ILE A 890 -34.01 13.33 26.24
N GLY A 891 -32.97 14.17 26.31
CA GLY A 891 -32.31 14.44 27.58
C GLY A 891 -31.37 15.65 27.60
N PRO A 892 -30.99 16.11 28.80
CA PRO A 892 -30.18 17.32 28.98
C PRO A 892 -28.68 17.12 28.75
N GLY A 893 -28.03 18.13 28.18
CA GLY A 893 -26.58 18.15 27.94
C GLY A 893 -26.11 17.16 26.88
N ARG A 894 -24.83 16.78 26.93
CA ARG A 894 -24.21 15.87 25.95
C ARG A 894 -24.61 14.42 26.15
N TRP A 895 -24.95 13.72 25.08
CA TRP A 895 -24.96 12.25 25.11
C TRP A 895 -23.55 11.71 24.85
N GLY A 896 -23.11 10.74 25.67
CA GLY A 896 -21.85 10.01 25.46
C GLY A 896 -20.57 10.68 25.98
N SER A 897 -20.70 11.68 26.86
CA SER A 897 -19.55 12.34 27.49
C SER A 897 -18.94 11.48 28.61
N SER A 898 -17.62 11.34 28.66
CA SER A 898 -16.91 10.74 29.80
C SER A 898 -16.95 11.62 31.06
N ASP A 899 -17.13 12.94 30.89
CA ASP A 899 -17.36 13.89 31.97
C ASP A 899 -18.87 14.03 32.22
N TYR A 900 -19.35 13.45 33.33
CA TYR A 900 -20.76 13.47 33.73
C TYR A 900 -21.26 14.87 34.08
N TRP A 901 -20.38 15.85 34.31
CA TRP A 901 -20.79 17.24 34.49
C TRP A 901 -21.21 17.89 33.18
N LEU A 902 -20.76 17.39 32.03
CA LEU A 902 -21.08 17.94 30.71
C LEU A 902 -22.26 17.20 30.02
N GLY A 903 -22.63 16.02 30.51
CA GLY A 903 -23.75 15.28 29.95
C GLY A 903 -23.96 13.90 30.55
N ILE A 904 -24.81 13.11 29.91
CA ILE A 904 -25.17 11.76 30.35
C ILE A 904 -24.15 10.76 29.77
N PRO A 905 -23.38 10.04 30.62
CA PRO A 905 -22.29 9.15 30.21
C PRO A 905 -22.79 7.79 29.69
N VAL A 906 -23.67 7.79 28.69
CA VAL A 906 -24.11 6.57 28.01
C VAL A 906 -23.06 6.09 27.01
N LYS A 907 -22.91 4.78 26.87
CA LYS A 907 -22.22 4.19 25.72
C LYS A 907 -23.23 3.94 24.60
N TRP A 908 -22.75 3.74 23.37
CA TRP A 908 -23.63 3.43 22.23
C TRP A 908 -24.58 2.23 22.49
N PRO A 909 -24.12 1.08 23.03
CA PRO A 909 -25.02 -0.04 23.35
C PRO A 909 -26.13 0.30 24.37
N HIS A 910 -25.99 1.38 25.14
CA HIS A 910 -27.00 1.79 26.12
C HIS A 910 -28.19 2.49 25.48
N ILE A 911 -28.08 2.94 24.22
CA ILE A 911 -29.12 3.73 23.52
C ILE A 911 -29.33 3.28 22.07
N SER A 912 -28.83 2.10 21.71
CA SER A 912 -28.76 1.62 20.32
C SER A 912 -30.12 1.39 19.64
N ALA A 913 -31.23 1.31 20.39
CA ALA A 913 -32.59 1.23 19.83
C ALA A 913 -33.24 2.62 19.63
N ALA A 914 -32.54 3.71 19.95
CA ALA A 914 -33.04 5.06 19.69
C ALA A 914 -32.99 5.38 18.18
N ARG A 915 -34.11 5.85 17.63
CA ARG A 915 -34.23 6.31 16.23
C ARG A 915 -33.93 7.79 16.06
N VAL A 916 -34.23 8.57 17.09
CA VAL A 916 -33.90 9.99 17.22
C VAL A 916 -33.38 10.23 18.62
N ILE A 917 -32.27 10.95 18.73
CA ILE A 917 -31.69 11.40 19.99
C ILE A 917 -31.74 12.93 20.02
N VAL A 918 -32.21 13.47 21.13
CA VAL A 918 -32.40 14.90 21.34
C VAL A 918 -31.55 15.35 22.52
N GLU A 919 -30.67 16.32 22.28
CA GLU A 919 -29.97 17.09 23.31
C GLU A 919 -30.77 18.35 23.63
N THR A 920 -31.14 18.51 24.89
CA THR A 920 -31.86 19.69 25.37
C THR A 920 -30.98 20.60 26.21
N GLY A 921 -30.92 21.89 25.89
CA GLY A 921 -30.27 22.90 26.73
C GLY A 921 -31.13 23.30 27.93
N LEU A 922 -30.53 23.48 29.12
CA LEU A 922 -31.21 24.05 30.30
C LEU A 922 -30.57 25.39 30.70
N LYS A 923 -31.32 26.22 31.45
CA LYS A 923 -30.95 27.59 31.83
C LYS A 923 -29.56 27.73 32.47
N ASN A 924 -29.11 26.74 33.24
CA ASN A 924 -27.80 26.69 33.89
C ASN A 924 -26.95 25.47 33.45
N TYR A 925 -27.34 24.83 32.34
CA TYR A 925 -26.72 23.61 31.83
C TYR A 925 -26.64 23.69 30.31
N HIS A 926 -25.64 24.43 29.83
CA HIS A 926 -25.38 24.65 28.41
C HIS A 926 -24.03 24.07 28.06
N VAL A 927 -24.05 23.12 27.12
CA VAL A 927 -22.87 22.39 26.66
C VAL A 927 -22.99 22.30 25.14
N ASP A 928 -21.92 22.62 24.41
CA ASP A 928 -21.93 22.50 22.95
C ASP A 928 -22.27 21.07 22.52
N PRO A 929 -22.90 20.86 21.35
CA PRO A 929 -23.27 19.52 20.88
C PRO A 929 -22.09 18.53 20.85
N SER A 930 -22.33 17.23 21.00
CA SER A 930 -21.32 16.13 21.03
C SER A 930 -20.48 15.90 19.76
N GLN A 931 -20.30 16.92 18.91
CA GLN A 931 -19.47 16.88 17.72
C GLN A 931 -18.02 16.54 18.08
N GLY A 932 -17.42 15.58 17.39
CA GLY A 932 -16.02 15.22 17.65
C GLY A 932 -15.76 13.78 17.99
N THR A 933 -16.75 13.10 18.58
CA THR A 933 -16.54 11.81 19.27
C THR A 933 -16.81 10.60 18.37
N HIS A 934 -16.24 9.45 18.70
CA HIS A 934 -16.62 8.18 18.06
C HIS A 934 -18.11 7.85 18.26
N PHE A 935 -18.66 8.26 19.41
CA PHE A 935 -20.07 8.16 19.71
C PHE A 935 -20.93 8.84 18.61
N PHE A 936 -20.54 10.04 18.16
CA PHE A 936 -21.24 10.77 17.10
C PHE A 936 -21.16 10.09 15.73
N GLN A 937 -20.02 9.49 15.37
CA GLN A 937 -19.87 8.76 14.10
C GLN A 937 -20.76 7.51 14.03
N ASN A 938 -20.96 6.83 15.16
CA ASN A 938 -21.86 5.68 15.20
C ASN A 938 -23.31 6.13 14.93
N LEU A 939 -23.74 7.26 15.50
CA LEU A 939 -25.09 7.81 15.29
C LEU A 939 -25.41 8.07 13.82
N THR A 940 -24.50 8.76 13.11
CA THR A 940 -24.69 9.07 11.68
C THR A 940 -24.67 7.80 10.83
N SER A 941 -23.82 6.83 11.16
CA SER A 941 -23.70 5.56 10.43
C SER A 941 -24.94 4.67 10.54
N PHE A 942 -25.68 4.71 11.65
CA PHE A 942 -26.94 3.97 11.84
C PHE A 942 -28.19 4.72 11.36
N GLY A 943 -28.01 5.91 10.78
CA GLY A 943 -29.12 6.75 10.34
C GLY A 943 -30.03 7.19 11.50
N VAL A 944 -29.46 7.33 12.70
CA VAL A 944 -30.16 7.87 13.86
C VAL A 944 -30.22 9.38 13.73
N GLY A 945 -31.41 9.94 13.89
CA GLY A 945 -31.59 11.39 13.91
C GLY A 945 -30.97 12.01 15.13
N TYR A 946 -30.28 13.14 14.98
CA TYR A 946 -29.70 13.89 16.10
C TYR A 946 -30.20 15.32 16.13
N PHE A 947 -30.89 15.70 17.20
CA PHE A 947 -31.55 17.01 17.31
C PHE A 947 -30.93 17.75 18.48
N THR A 948 -30.44 18.96 18.23
CA THR A 948 -30.11 19.89 19.33
C THR A 948 -31.25 20.88 19.48
N ILE A 949 -31.83 20.98 20.67
CA ILE A 949 -32.96 21.88 20.96
C ILE A 949 -32.64 22.69 22.21
N ASN A 950 -32.74 24.01 22.12
CA ASN A 950 -32.56 24.91 23.25
C ASN A 950 -33.77 25.84 23.38
N THR A 951 -34.77 25.36 24.14
CA THR A 951 -36.04 26.08 24.37
C THR A 951 -35.84 27.41 25.09
N TYR A 952 -34.75 27.58 25.86
CA TYR A 952 -34.48 28.82 26.57
C TYR A 952 -34.00 29.96 25.66
N THR A 953 -33.19 29.65 24.64
CA THR A 953 -32.72 30.64 23.66
C THR A 953 -33.67 30.81 22.48
N GLY A 954 -34.80 30.08 22.47
CA GLY A 954 -35.76 30.06 21.36
C GLY A 954 -35.26 29.29 20.14
N ASP A 955 -34.25 28.44 20.31
CA ASP A 955 -33.68 27.60 19.24
C ASP A 955 -34.35 26.22 19.26
N GLY A 956 -35.42 26.08 18.46
CA GLY A 956 -36.21 24.85 18.35
C GLY A 956 -37.44 24.80 19.27
N VAL A 957 -38.22 23.72 19.14
CA VAL A 957 -39.48 23.49 19.85
C VAL A 957 -39.43 22.13 20.53
N PHE A 958 -39.81 22.06 21.79
CA PHE A 958 -40.03 20.82 22.51
C PHE A 958 -41.30 20.95 23.38
N GLN A 959 -42.38 20.27 22.98
CA GLN A 959 -43.66 20.30 23.68
C GLN A 959 -43.70 19.28 24.83
N LYS A 960 -42.89 19.51 25.87
CA LYS A 960 -42.76 18.61 27.04
C LYS A 960 -44.10 18.41 27.76
N GLU A 961 -44.93 19.45 27.82
CA GLU A 961 -46.20 19.44 28.56
C GLU A 961 -47.19 18.41 28.02
N ILE A 962 -47.14 18.12 26.70
CA ILE A 962 -47.97 17.07 26.09
C ILE A 962 -47.54 15.70 26.60
N LEU A 963 -46.24 15.42 26.64
CA LEU A 963 -45.70 14.15 27.11
C LEU A 963 -45.98 13.95 28.60
N ASP A 964 -45.85 15.01 29.40
CA ASP A 964 -46.12 14.96 30.85
C ASP A 964 -47.60 14.68 31.17
N ALA A 965 -48.53 15.10 30.32
CA ALA A 965 -49.96 14.85 30.46
C ALA A 965 -50.38 13.42 30.05
N MET A 966 -49.54 12.69 29.30
CA MET A 966 -49.83 11.33 28.86
C MET A 966 -49.60 10.28 29.97
N PRO A 967 -50.33 9.16 29.97
CA PRO A 967 -50.05 8.06 30.90
C PRO A 967 -48.66 7.46 30.63
N ALA A 968 -47.83 7.31 31.66
CA ALA A 968 -46.54 6.66 31.55
C ALA A 968 -46.71 5.15 31.35
N VAL A 969 -46.01 4.59 30.37
CA VAL A 969 -45.88 3.13 30.18
C VAL A 969 -44.94 2.57 31.25
N GLU A 970 -43.83 3.28 31.47
CA GLU A 970 -42.86 3.02 32.52
C GLU A 970 -42.30 4.36 33.03
N GLU A 971 -42.11 4.46 34.34
CA GLU A 971 -41.56 5.66 34.97
C GLU A 971 -40.60 5.25 36.08
N THR A 972 -39.35 5.70 35.99
CA THR A 972 -38.29 5.49 36.97
C THR A 972 -38.07 6.76 37.79
N GLU A 973 -37.01 6.81 38.61
CA GLU A 973 -36.70 7.99 39.41
C GLU A 973 -36.36 9.20 38.52
N TYR A 974 -35.65 8.99 37.41
CA TYR A 974 -35.19 10.07 36.53
C TYR A 974 -35.69 10.01 35.08
N VAL A 975 -36.22 8.88 34.61
CA VAL A 975 -36.61 8.68 33.21
C VAL A 975 -38.10 8.34 33.10
N ARG A 976 -38.75 8.84 32.06
CA ARG A 976 -40.17 8.56 31.76
C ARG A 976 -40.33 8.07 30.32
N HIS A 977 -41.13 7.03 30.15
CA HIS A 977 -41.47 6.42 28.86
C HIS A 977 -42.97 6.56 28.59
N VAL A 978 -43.32 7.16 27.46
CA VAL A 978 -44.69 7.32 26.97
C VAL A 978 -44.85 6.71 25.57
N ARG A 979 -46.08 6.35 25.22
CA ARG A 979 -46.42 5.70 23.94
C ARG A 979 -47.63 6.36 23.30
N PHE A 980 -47.51 6.66 22.01
CA PHE A 980 -48.62 7.11 21.16
C PHE A 980 -49.39 5.92 20.57
N GLU A 981 -50.66 6.12 20.22
CA GLU A 981 -51.48 5.08 19.54
C GLU A 981 -51.09 4.86 18.08
N HIS A 982 -50.58 5.91 17.42
CA HIS A 982 -50.12 5.92 16.03
C HIS A 982 -48.67 6.39 15.95
N PRO A 983 -47.89 5.91 14.96
CA PRO A 983 -46.50 6.30 14.82
C PRO A 983 -46.36 7.79 14.54
N VAL A 984 -45.30 8.38 15.09
CA VAL A 984 -44.93 9.76 14.83
C VAL A 984 -44.16 9.86 13.51
N ARG A 985 -44.42 10.93 12.75
CA ARG A 985 -43.70 11.20 11.49
C ARG A 985 -42.45 12.03 11.80
N ILE A 986 -41.28 11.42 11.65
CA ILE A 986 -39.96 12.02 11.85
C ILE A 986 -39.40 12.41 10.49
N MET A 987 -38.98 13.66 10.32
CA MET A 987 -38.40 14.14 9.06
C MET A 987 -37.15 14.97 9.33
N MET A 988 -36.09 14.72 8.54
CA MET A 988 -34.77 15.30 8.76
C MET A 988 -34.15 15.72 7.42
N ASP A 989 -33.75 16.98 7.32
CA ASP A 989 -32.95 17.53 6.23
C ASP A 989 -31.61 18.01 6.80
N GLY A 990 -30.63 17.09 6.81
CA GLY A 990 -29.29 17.37 7.34
C GLY A 990 -28.50 18.40 6.54
N LYS A 991 -28.89 18.71 5.28
CA LYS A 991 -28.24 19.77 4.49
C LYS A 991 -28.69 21.16 4.90
N LYS A 992 -29.97 21.31 5.24
CA LYS A 992 -30.53 22.55 5.77
C LYS A 992 -30.50 22.60 7.31
N GLN A 993 -29.98 21.55 7.96
CA GLN A 993 -29.98 21.35 9.40
C GLN A 993 -31.38 21.41 10.06
N HIS A 994 -32.44 21.13 9.31
CA HIS A 994 -33.81 21.18 9.84
C HIS A 994 -34.32 19.78 10.16
N GLY A 995 -34.89 19.61 11.35
CA GLY A 995 -35.49 18.35 11.78
C GLY A 995 -36.81 18.59 12.50
N VAL A 996 -37.82 17.78 12.21
CA VAL A 996 -39.13 17.84 12.85
C VAL A 996 -39.64 16.45 13.21
N VAL A 997 -40.33 16.38 14.34
CA VAL A 997 -41.15 15.23 14.73
C VAL A 997 -42.58 15.73 14.87
N LEU A 998 -43.47 15.23 14.03
CA LEU A 998 -44.88 15.63 14.03
C LEU A 998 -45.67 14.85 15.08
N LEU A 999 -46.66 15.53 15.68
CA LEU A 999 -47.69 14.85 16.47
C LEU A 999 -48.45 13.86 15.56
N PRO A 1000 -48.80 12.68 16.07
CA PRO A 1000 -49.56 11.70 15.28
C PRO A 1000 -50.93 12.26 14.94
N SER A 1001 -51.36 12.03 13.69
CA SER A 1001 -52.62 12.54 13.12
C SER A 1001 -53.85 11.80 13.61
#